data_AF-A0A350NXU2-F1
#
_entry.id   AF-A0A350NXU2-F1
#
_cell.length_a   1.000
_cell.length_b   1.000
_cell.length_c   1.000
_cell.angle_alpha   90.00
_cell.angle_beta   90.00
_cell.angle_gamma   90.00
#
_symmetry.space_group_name_H-M   'P 1'
#
loop_
_entity.id
_entity.type
_entity.pdbx_description
1 polymer ?
#
loop_
_entity_poly.entity_id
_entity_poly.type
_entity_poly.pdbx_seq_one_letter_code
_entity_poly.pdbx_strand_id
1 'polypeptide(L)'
;MFLIYDTETTGLPRDWKAPLTDSDNWPRLVQLAWQLHDAKGTLISRGNHIVKPDGFTIPFTSAKIHGITTERAEADGIPLSEVLAAFDVDLARAQYVMGHNIEFDVNIVGAEYHRLTQDLEKLTSKPVIDSKNEATEFCAIPGGRGGRFKWPTLTELHVKLFDHGFGEAHDAAYDVDATAKCFFELCRLRVIQRPELVDPDGIVYEAPQLEAANFEATKKTAIQEPKAPVAAVSEDVPFVHLHTHSKFSILQAVSTIPELVQEAVDKGMPALAISDHGNMMGAFQFVREANKAGIKAIVGAELNVCRDHADKSTKDDGYPVVLLARNKAGYHNLTKLSSKAYTDGFYYCPRIDKELITTFKGDLIATTGGLFSEIPSLILNVGEVQAEEAFIWWKETFGEHFYAELNRHGLEEEQVVNETLLRFCKKHSVRYIAANSSYYTQKKQAEAHDILLCVKDAQNVSKPKRYIGKRGREFRFGMPNSEWYVKTPSEMRKLFADLPEALALTSEIAEGCESYVLERDVLLPAFDIPEDFVHAEDAVDGGKRGENAYLRHLTYLGAAKRYDEITEEVRQRLDFELETIERTGYPGYFLIVQDFTSAAREMGVSVGPGRGSAAGSAVAYCVRITNVDPIAYDLLFERFLNPDRVSLPDIDIDFDDEG
;
A
#
# COMPACT_ATOMS: atom_id res chain seq x y z
N MET A 1 -4.40 -35.00 -35.58
CA MET A 1 -5.36 -34.95 -34.46
C MET A 1 -5.12 -33.66 -33.67
N PHE A 2 -6.18 -33.06 -33.16
CA PHE A 2 -6.16 -31.79 -32.44
C PHE A 2 -6.50 -32.06 -30.97
N LEU A 3 -5.60 -31.70 -30.07
CA LEU A 3 -5.83 -31.76 -28.62
C LEU A 3 -6.19 -30.37 -28.13
N ILE A 4 -7.46 -30.18 -27.77
CA ILE A 4 -7.97 -28.95 -27.20
C ILE A 4 -7.97 -29.13 -25.68
N TYR A 5 -7.37 -28.22 -24.92
CA TYR A 5 -7.36 -28.31 -23.47
C TYR A 5 -7.32 -26.94 -22.81
N ASP A 6 -7.71 -26.90 -21.54
CA ASP A 6 -7.77 -25.71 -20.71
C ASP A 6 -7.45 -26.07 -19.24
N THR A 7 -7.01 -25.09 -18.47
CA THR A 7 -6.59 -25.29 -17.08
C THR A 7 -7.25 -24.32 -16.11
N GLU A 8 -7.73 -24.86 -14.98
CA GLU A 8 -7.98 -24.03 -13.79
C GLU A 8 -6.73 -24.02 -12.92
N THR A 9 -6.46 -22.88 -12.29
CA THR A 9 -5.21 -22.66 -11.55
C THR A 9 -5.41 -21.92 -10.26
N THR A 10 -4.39 -21.94 -9.39
CA THR A 10 -4.40 -21.16 -8.15
C THR A 10 -4.29 -19.65 -8.36
N GLY A 11 -4.09 -19.15 -9.59
CA GLY A 11 -4.00 -17.71 -9.84
C GLY A 11 -3.24 -17.37 -11.12
N LEU A 12 -2.48 -16.28 -11.10
CA LEU A 12 -1.68 -15.83 -12.25
C LEU A 12 -0.20 -15.79 -11.88
N PRO A 13 0.72 -15.96 -12.86
CA PRO A 13 2.15 -15.87 -12.61
C PRO A 13 2.54 -14.47 -12.15
N ARG A 14 3.56 -14.40 -11.31
CA ARG A 14 4.12 -13.13 -10.81
C ARG A 14 4.80 -12.37 -11.95
N ASP A 15 5.57 -13.08 -12.77
CA ASP A 15 6.20 -12.63 -14.00
C ASP A 15 5.85 -13.58 -15.14
N TRP A 16 5.24 -13.04 -16.19
CA TRP A 16 4.88 -13.78 -17.40
C TRP A 16 6.08 -14.19 -18.24
N LYS A 17 7.28 -13.66 -17.96
CA LYS A 17 8.52 -13.94 -18.68
C LYS A 17 9.45 -14.92 -17.96
N ALA A 18 9.10 -15.35 -16.76
CA ALA A 18 9.95 -16.28 -16.01
C ALA A 18 10.07 -17.62 -16.75
N PRO A 19 11.23 -18.29 -16.69
CA PRO A 19 11.36 -19.63 -17.27
C PRO A 19 10.43 -20.62 -16.56
N LEU A 20 10.02 -21.69 -17.25
CA LEU A 20 9.18 -22.74 -16.65
C LEU A 20 9.86 -23.48 -15.50
N THR A 21 11.19 -23.42 -15.44
CA THR A 21 11.99 -23.97 -14.34
C THR A 21 11.87 -23.15 -13.06
N ASP A 22 11.42 -21.90 -13.13
CA ASP A 22 11.03 -21.10 -11.97
C ASP A 22 9.61 -21.48 -11.54
N SER A 23 9.47 -22.70 -11.03
CA SER A 23 8.17 -23.26 -10.64
C SER A 23 7.44 -22.46 -9.57
N ASP A 24 8.12 -21.63 -8.77
CA ASP A 24 7.50 -20.80 -7.74
C ASP A 24 6.86 -19.53 -8.33
N ASN A 25 7.29 -19.11 -9.52
CA ASN A 25 6.62 -18.05 -10.27
C ASN A 25 5.26 -18.48 -10.81
N TRP A 26 5.15 -19.72 -11.30
CA TRP A 26 3.97 -20.23 -12.00
C TRP A 26 2.91 -20.75 -11.01
N PRO A 27 1.61 -20.49 -11.25
CA PRO A 27 0.52 -21.06 -10.47
C PRO A 27 0.52 -22.60 -10.43
N ARG A 28 -0.24 -23.16 -9.49
CA ARG A 28 -0.49 -24.61 -9.42
C ARG A 28 -1.71 -24.97 -10.26
N LEU A 29 -1.65 -26.10 -10.94
CA LEU A 29 -2.76 -26.69 -11.67
C LEU A 29 -3.81 -27.22 -10.69
N VAL A 30 -5.06 -26.79 -10.88
CA VAL A 30 -6.22 -27.17 -10.06
C VAL A 30 -7.13 -28.13 -10.81
N GLN A 31 -7.39 -27.86 -12.09
CA GLN A 31 -8.18 -28.73 -12.95
C GLN A 31 -7.52 -28.77 -14.33
N LEU A 32 -7.50 -29.96 -14.95
CA LEU A 32 -7.09 -30.14 -16.33
C LEU A 32 -8.22 -30.85 -17.07
N ALA A 33 -8.73 -30.20 -18.10
CA ALA A 33 -9.71 -30.79 -19.01
C ALA A 33 -9.18 -30.75 -20.44
N TRP A 34 -9.48 -31.78 -21.22
CA TRP A 34 -9.07 -31.87 -22.61
C TRP A 34 -10.03 -32.70 -23.46
N GLN A 35 -9.99 -32.45 -24.76
CA GLN A 35 -10.68 -33.21 -25.80
C GLN A 35 -9.72 -33.45 -26.97
N LEU A 36 -9.66 -34.70 -27.44
CA LEU A 36 -8.90 -35.06 -28.63
C LEU A 36 -9.87 -35.29 -29.78
N HIS A 37 -9.70 -34.55 -30.87
CA HIS A 37 -10.52 -34.68 -32.07
C HIS A 37 -9.69 -35.03 -33.30
N ASP A 38 -10.34 -35.66 -34.28
CA ASP A 38 -9.80 -35.79 -35.62
C ASP A 38 -10.05 -34.53 -36.47
N ALA A 39 -9.64 -34.56 -37.74
CA ALA A 39 -9.80 -33.41 -38.65
C ALA A 39 -11.25 -33.16 -39.10
N LYS A 40 -12.18 -34.07 -38.83
CA LYS A 40 -13.60 -33.93 -39.17
C LYS A 40 -14.43 -33.38 -38.00
N GLY A 41 -13.83 -33.23 -36.83
CA GLY A 41 -14.51 -32.80 -35.61
C GLY A 41 -15.03 -33.97 -34.76
N THR A 42 -14.77 -35.22 -35.14
CA THR A 42 -15.17 -36.41 -34.36
C THR A 42 -14.39 -36.47 -33.06
N LEU A 43 -15.09 -36.70 -31.94
CA LEU A 43 -14.50 -36.80 -30.61
C LEU A 43 -13.89 -38.18 -30.44
N ILE A 44 -12.58 -38.23 -30.15
CA ILE A 44 -11.81 -39.47 -30.05
C ILE A 44 -11.62 -39.89 -28.59
N SER A 45 -11.34 -38.94 -27.72
CA SER A 45 -11.18 -39.14 -26.27
C SER A 45 -11.28 -37.79 -25.55
N ARG A 46 -11.54 -37.85 -24.24
CA ARG A 46 -11.61 -36.68 -23.36
C ARG A 46 -11.09 -37.02 -21.97
N GLY A 47 -10.66 -36.01 -21.24
CA GLY A 47 -10.38 -36.10 -19.82
C GLY A 47 -10.82 -34.83 -19.10
N ASN A 48 -11.16 -34.97 -17.83
CA ASN A 48 -11.56 -33.87 -16.96
C ASN A 48 -11.24 -34.28 -15.52
N HIS A 49 -10.16 -33.75 -14.96
CA HIS A 49 -9.68 -34.15 -13.64
C HIS A 49 -9.33 -32.94 -12.78
N ILE A 50 -9.76 -32.99 -11.52
CA ILE A 50 -9.30 -32.09 -10.47
C ILE A 50 -7.99 -32.67 -9.90
N VAL A 51 -7.00 -31.81 -9.74
CA VAL A 51 -5.71 -32.14 -9.13
C VAL A 51 -5.86 -32.06 -7.62
N LYS A 52 -5.52 -33.14 -6.93
CA LYS A 52 -5.43 -33.15 -5.47
C LYS A 52 -4.28 -32.25 -5.01
N PRO A 53 -4.52 -31.26 -4.13
CA PRO A 53 -3.46 -30.37 -3.68
C PRO A 53 -2.37 -31.12 -2.90
N ASP A 54 -1.11 -30.80 -3.19
CA ASP A 54 0.06 -31.32 -2.48
C ASP A 54 1.04 -30.17 -2.20
N GLY A 55 1.12 -29.78 -0.92
CA GLY A 55 1.90 -28.65 -0.46
C GLY A 55 1.36 -27.27 -0.86
N PHE A 56 0.09 -27.15 -1.25
CA PHE A 56 -0.56 -25.87 -1.55
C PHE A 56 -2.05 -25.88 -1.19
N THR A 57 -2.63 -24.69 -1.12
CA THR A 57 -4.07 -24.47 -0.97
C THR A 57 -4.59 -23.68 -2.17
N ILE A 58 -5.85 -23.89 -2.55
CA ILE A 58 -6.49 -23.10 -3.60
C ILE A 58 -6.97 -21.77 -3.00
N PRO A 59 -6.51 -20.61 -3.48
CA PRO A 59 -6.88 -19.32 -2.90
C PRO A 59 -8.36 -19.02 -3.06
N PHE A 60 -8.91 -18.28 -2.10
CA PHE A 60 -10.32 -17.91 -2.10
C PHE A 60 -10.76 -17.20 -3.39
N THR A 61 -9.94 -16.28 -3.89
CA THR A 61 -10.26 -15.55 -5.13
C THR A 61 -10.29 -16.44 -6.36
N SER A 62 -9.43 -17.46 -6.43
CA SER A 62 -9.43 -18.46 -7.50
C SER A 62 -10.63 -19.39 -7.39
N ALA A 63 -10.92 -19.89 -6.18
CA ALA A 63 -12.11 -20.70 -5.91
C ALA A 63 -13.42 -19.95 -6.22
N LYS A 64 -13.46 -18.63 -6.05
CA LYS A 64 -14.59 -17.77 -6.46
C LYS A 64 -14.77 -17.65 -7.97
N ILE A 65 -13.70 -17.87 -8.74
CA ILE A 65 -13.72 -17.85 -10.19
C ILE A 65 -14.19 -19.20 -10.72
N HIS A 66 -13.53 -20.29 -10.31
CA HIS A 66 -13.75 -21.61 -10.92
C HIS A 66 -14.52 -22.62 -10.06
N GLY A 67 -14.91 -22.28 -8.83
CA GLY A 67 -15.79 -23.11 -8.00
C GLY A 67 -15.17 -24.36 -7.37
N ILE A 68 -13.83 -24.50 -7.40
CA ILE A 68 -13.10 -25.61 -6.76
C ILE A 68 -12.40 -25.08 -5.51
N THR A 69 -12.81 -25.54 -4.33
CA THR A 69 -12.13 -25.20 -3.07
C THR A 69 -11.04 -26.23 -2.76
N THR A 70 -10.15 -25.91 -1.82
CA THR A 70 -9.13 -26.87 -1.34
C THR A 70 -9.78 -28.14 -0.83
N GLU A 71 -10.85 -28.05 -0.05
CA GLU A 71 -11.56 -29.20 0.52
C GLU A 71 -12.18 -30.08 -0.58
N ARG A 72 -12.75 -29.47 -1.62
CA ARG A 72 -13.28 -30.21 -2.77
C ARG A 72 -12.15 -30.90 -3.54
N ALA A 73 -11.05 -30.21 -3.80
CA ALA A 73 -9.91 -30.78 -4.50
C ALA A 73 -9.24 -31.92 -3.70
N GLU A 74 -9.23 -31.85 -2.38
CA GLU A 74 -8.76 -32.95 -1.52
C GLU A 74 -9.67 -34.19 -1.55
N ALA A 75 -10.99 -33.97 -1.65
CA ALA A 75 -12.01 -35.01 -1.65
C ALA A 75 -12.18 -35.70 -3.02
N ASP A 76 -12.29 -34.90 -4.08
CA ASP A 76 -12.64 -35.35 -5.43
C ASP A 76 -11.42 -35.47 -6.35
N GLY A 77 -10.29 -34.84 -6.00
CA GLY A 77 -9.11 -34.78 -6.84
C GLY A 77 -8.24 -36.05 -6.79
N ILE A 78 -7.46 -36.24 -7.86
CA ILE A 78 -6.46 -37.33 -7.97
C ILE A 78 -5.04 -36.75 -8.02
N PRO A 79 -3.98 -37.54 -7.73
CA PRO A 79 -2.60 -37.05 -7.75
C PRO A 79 -2.21 -36.43 -9.10
N LEU A 80 -1.45 -35.34 -9.06
CA LEU A 80 -0.98 -34.64 -10.26
C LEU A 80 -0.30 -35.58 -11.27
N SER A 81 0.50 -36.54 -10.78
CA SER A 81 1.17 -37.54 -11.62
C SER A 81 0.20 -38.42 -12.41
N GLU A 82 -0.96 -38.75 -11.84
CA GLU A 82 -2.00 -39.53 -12.51
C GLU A 82 -2.75 -38.69 -13.55
N VAL A 83 -3.03 -37.42 -13.23
CA VAL A 83 -3.64 -36.46 -14.18
C VAL A 83 -2.75 -36.28 -15.41
N LEU A 84 -1.45 -35.99 -15.21
CA LEU A 84 -0.53 -35.80 -16.32
C LEU A 84 -0.28 -37.09 -17.11
N ALA A 85 -0.27 -38.25 -16.45
CA ALA A 85 -0.16 -39.53 -17.15
C ALA A 85 -1.37 -39.80 -18.07
N ALA A 86 -2.58 -39.47 -17.63
CA ALA A 86 -3.79 -39.58 -18.44
C ALA A 86 -3.76 -38.60 -19.63
N PHE A 87 -3.32 -37.37 -19.41
CA PHE A 87 -3.16 -36.36 -20.46
C PHE A 87 -2.09 -36.76 -21.49
N ASP A 88 -0.96 -37.31 -21.03
CA ASP A 88 0.17 -37.76 -21.88
C ASP A 88 -0.26 -38.79 -22.94
N VAL A 89 -1.23 -39.65 -22.63
CA VAL A 89 -1.76 -40.65 -23.57
C VAL A 89 -2.35 -39.98 -24.81
N ASP A 90 -3.11 -38.90 -24.64
CA ASP A 90 -3.71 -38.17 -25.75
C ASP A 90 -2.76 -37.15 -26.37
N LEU A 91 -1.88 -36.53 -25.58
CA LEU A 91 -0.80 -35.66 -26.07
C LEU A 91 0.14 -36.39 -27.05
N ALA A 92 0.45 -37.66 -26.79
CA ALA A 92 1.26 -38.47 -27.70
C ALA A 92 0.60 -38.67 -29.08
N ARG A 93 -0.74 -38.70 -29.12
CA ARG A 93 -1.54 -38.87 -30.35
C ARG A 93 -1.82 -37.53 -31.05
N ALA A 94 -1.72 -36.44 -30.33
CA ALA A 94 -1.96 -35.09 -30.82
C ALA A 94 -0.86 -34.63 -31.79
N GLN A 95 -1.28 -34.03 -32.90
CA GLN A 95 -0.38 -33.33 -33.82
C GLN A 95 -0.29 -31.84 -33.46
N TYR A 96 -1.42 -31.27 -33.04
CA TYR A 96 -1.55 -29.89 -32.59
C TYR A 96 -2.11 -29.85 -31.19
N VAL A 97 -1.63 -28.89 -30.43
CA VAL A 97 -2.18 -28.50 -29.14
C VAL A 97 -2.90 -27.18 -29.31
N MET A 98 -4.10 -27.06 -28.78
CA MET A 98 -5.00 -25.96 -29.10
C MET A 98 -5.77 -25.49 -27.85
N GLY A 99 -6.03 -24.19 -27.79
CA GLY A 99 -6.87 -23.60 -26.74
C GLY A 99 -7.21 -22.14 -27.05
N HIS A 100 -7.83 -21.47 -26.09
CA HIS A 100 -8.09 -20.03 -26.15
C HIS A 100 -7.17 -19.34 -25.15
N ASN A 101 -6.12 -18.65 -25.63
CA ASN A 101 -4.99 -18.21 -24.80
C ASN A 101 -4.07 -19.33 -24.28
N ILE A 102 -3.98 -20.42 -25.06
CA ILE A 102 -3.27 -21.68 -24.80
C ILE A 102 -1.80 -21.56 -24.35
N GLU A 103 -1.10 -20.47 -24.65
CA GLU A 103 0.28 -20.26 -24.17
C GLU A 103 0.34 -20.27 -22.64
N PHE A 104 -0.69 -19.73 -21.99
CA PHE A 104 -0.81 -19.78 -20.53
C PHE A 104 -0.91 -21.23 -20.04
N ASP A 105 -1.84 -22.01 -20.59
CA ASP A 105 -2.08 -23.41 -20.19
C ASP A 105 -0.87 -24.30 -20.49
N VAL A 106 -0.14 -24.05 -21.58
CA VAL A 106 1.11 -24.74 -21.92
C VAL A 106 2.17 -24.49 -20.85
N ASN A 107 2.28 -23.24 -20.40
CA ASN A 107 3.24 -22.89 -19.36
C ASN A 107 2.85 -23.48 -17.99
N ILE A 108 1.56 -23.51 -17.64
CA ILE A 108 1.06 -24.14 -16.41
C ILE A 108 1.40 -25.63 -16.38
N VAL A 109 0.98 -26.38 -17.40
CA VAL A 109 1.25 -27.83 -17.47
C VAL A 109 2.76 -28.09 -17.62
N GLY A 110 3.47 -27.26 -18.37
CA GLY A 110 4.93 -27.29 -18.48
C GLY A 110 5.66 -27.14 -17.14
N ALA A 111 5.22 -26.20 -16.29
CA ALA A 111 5.74 -26.03 -14.94
C ALA A 111 5.43 -27.26 -14.06
N GLU A 112 4.24 -27.87 -14.18
CA GLU A 112 3.90 -29.09 -13.45
C GLU A 112 4.75 -30.30 -13.89
N TYR A 113 5.06 -30.45 -15.18
CA TYR A 113 6.05 -31.44 -15.62
C TYR A 113 7.40 -31.21 -14.95
N HIS A 114 7.87 -29.96 -14.91
CA HIS A 114 9.13 -29.63 -14.25
C HIS A 114 9.10 -29.98 -12.75
N ARG A 115 8.00 -29.68 -12.03
CA ARG A 115 7.84 -30.05 -10.61
C ARG A 115 7.88 -31.57 -10.39
N LEU A 116 7.40 -32.36 -11.35
CA LEU A 116 7.51 -33.82 -11.34
C LEU A 116 8.83 -34.36 -11.92
N THR A 117 9.79 -33.49 -12.23
CA THR A 117 11.08 -33.86 -12.86
C THR A 117 10.89 -34.60 -14.19
N GLN A 118 9.84 -34.25 -14.93
CA GLN A 118 9.52 -34.78 -16.25
C GLN A 118 9.96 -33.81 -17.36
N ASP A 119 10.09 -34.35 -18.57
CA ASP A 119 10.49 -33.58 -19.74
C ASP A 119 9.38 -32.64 -20.23
N LEU A 120 9.63 -31.32 -20.15
CA LEU A 120 8.73 -30.27 -20.60
C LEU A 120 8.64 -30.15 -22.12
N GLU A 121 9.61 -30.68 -22.88
CA GLU A 121 9.62 -30.62 -24.35
C GLU A 121 8.48 -31.46 -24.93
N LYS A 122 7.98 -32.47 -24.20
CA LYS A 122 6.82 -33.28 -24.61
C LYS A 122 5.60 -32.45 -25.02
N LEU A 123 5.36 -31.34 -24.30
CA LEU A 123 4.27 -30.41 -24.56
C LEU A 123 4.75 -29.17 -25.30
N THR A 124 5.82 -28.53 -24.83
CA THR A 124 6.28 -27.22 -25.36
C THR A 124 6.82 -27.28 -26.78
N SER A 125 7.24 -28.47 -27.26
CA SER A 125 7.66 -28.66 -28.67
C SER A 125 6.49 -28.88 -29.64
N LYS A 126 5.27 -29.13 -29.14
CA LYS A 126 4.10 -29.35 -30.00
C LYS A 126 3.70 -28.05 -30.71
N PRO A 127 3.34 -28.10 -32.00
CA PRO A 127 2.75 -26.96 -32.67
C PRO A 127 1.45 -26.50 -31.99
N VAL A 128 1.38 -25.22 -31.67
CA VAL A 128 0.26 -24.62 -30.92
C VAL A 128 -0.71 -23.88 -31.85
N ILE A 129 -2.01 -23.98 -31.56
CA ILE A 129 -3.07 -23.19 -32.19
C ILE A 129 -3.79 -22.37 -31.11
N ASP A 130 -3.73 -21.04 -31.21
CA ASP A 130 -4.40 -20.15 -30.26
C ASP A 130 -5.60 -19.47 -30.93
N SER A 131 -6.82 -19.88 -30.56
CA SER A 131 -8.05 -19.29 -31.13
C SER A 131 -8.20 -17.80 -30.82
N LYS A 132 -7.63 -17.30 -29.71
CA LYS A 132 -7.60 -15.86 -29.40
C LYS A 132 -6.87 -15.10 -30.51
N ASN A 133 -5.71 -15.59 -30.93
CA ASN A 133 -4.90 -14.94 -31.95
C ASN A 133 -5.53 -15.11 -33.34
N GLU A 134 -5.88 -16.34 -33.70
CA GLU A 134 -6.42 -16.69 -35.03
C GLU A 134 -7.76 -15.99 -35.32
N ALA A 135 -8.60 -15.79 -34.30
CA ALA A 135 -9.90 -15.14 -34.47
C ALA A 135 -9.87 -13.62 -34.37
N THR A 136 -8.72 -12.99 -34.06
CA THR A 136 -8.66 -11.54 -33.80
C THR A 136 -9.17 -10.70 -34.97
N GLU A 137 -8.67 -10.96 -36.18
CA GLU A 137 -9.09 -10.25 -37.38
C GLU A 137 -10.53 -10.59 -37.79
N PHE A 138 -10.97 -11.82 -37.54
CA PHE A 138 -12.34 -12.25 -37.80
C PHE A 138 -13.36 -11.55 -36.89
N CYS A 139 -13.04 -11.39 -35.61
CA CYS A 139 -13.88 -10.70 -34.65
C CYS A 139 -13.85 -9.18 -34.86
N ALA A 140 -12.71 -8.61 -35.27
CA ALA A 140 -12.53 -7.19 -35.58
C ALA A 140 -13.02 -6.22 -34.48
N ILE A 141 -12.80 -6.58 -33.21
CA ILE A 141 -13.28 -5.79 -32.07
C ILE A 141 -12.39 -4.56 -31.87
N PRO A 142 -12.91 -3.33 -31.86
CA PRO A 142 -12.09 -2.12 -31.72
C PRO A 142 -11.46 -1.99 -30.31
N GLY A 143 -10.37 -1.22 -30.20
CA GLY A 143 -9.77 -0.83 -28.92
C GLY A 143 -8.58 -1.66 -28.44
N GLY A 144 -7.94 -2.43 -29.33
CA GLY A 144 -6.68 -3.12 -29.07
C GLY A 144 -5.48 -2.18 -28.97
N ARG A 145 -4.36 -2.70 -28.47
CA ARG A 145 -3.12 -1.92 -28.28
C ARG A 145 -2.50 -1.54 -29.64
N GLY A 146 -2.00 -0.30 -29.74
CA GLY A 146 -1.30 0.18 -30.93
C GLY A 146 -2.20 0.33 -32.17
N GLY A 147 -3.50 0.55 -31.99
CA GLY A 147 -4.46 0.71 -33.09
C GLY A 147 -4.94 -0.61 -33.73
N ARG A 148 -4.55 -1.77 -33.19
CA ARG A 148 -5.02 -3.08 -33.63
C ARG A 148 -6.39 -3.43 -33.05
N PHE A 149 -7.00 -4.49 -33.56
CA PHE A 149 -8.18 -5.07 -32.93
C PHE A 149 -7.83 -5.67 -31.56
N LYS A 150 -8.80 -5.61 -30.65
CA LYS A 150 -8.77 -6.24 -29.33
C LYS A 150 -8.84 -7.75 -29.53
N TRP A 151 -8.05 -8.49 -28.75
CA TRP A 151 -8.22 -9.93 -28.63
C TRP A 151 -9.64 -10.26 -28.13
N PRO A 152 -10.39 -11.15 -28.82
CA PRO A 152 -11.70 -11.56 -28.37
C PRO A 152 -11.57 -12.42 -27.11
N THR A 153 -12.47 -12.26 -26.14
CA THR A 153 -12.68 -13.30 -25.13
C THR A 153 -13.36 -14.51 -25.77
N LEU A 154 -13.28 -15.68 -25.12
CA LEU A 154 -13.94 -16.89 -25.61
C LEU A 154 -15.46 -16.67 -25.77
N THR A 155 -16.10 -15.97 -24.84
CA THR A 155 -17.52 -15.60 -24.95
C THR A 155 -17.79 -14.65 -26.12
N GLU A 156 -16.93 -13.65 -26.35
CA GLU A 156 -17.08 -12.73 -27.50
C GLU A 156 -16.94 -13.50 -28.83
N LEU A 157 -16.00 -14.44 -28.91
CA LEU A 157 -15.83 -15.31 -30.08
C LEU A 157 -17.05 -16.21 -30.28
N HIS A 158 -17.55 -16.85 -29.21
CA HIS A 158 -18.72 -17.72 -29.29
C HIS A 158 -19.97 -16.94 -29.73
N VAL A 159 -20.20 -15.74 -29.19
CA VAL A 159 -21.29 -14.86 -29.62
C VAL A 159 -21.13 -14.48 -31.10
N LYS A 160 -19.91 -14.19 -31.55
CA LYS A 160 -19.64 -13.84 -32.95
C LYS A 160 -19.94 -14.98 -33.92
N LEU A 161 -19.71 -16.23 -33.51
CA LEU A 161 -19.90 -17.41 -34.35
C LEU A 161 -21.33 -17.96 -34.30
N PHE A 162 -22.02 -17.83 -33.17
CA PHE A 162 -23.28 -18.54 -32.91
C PHE A 162 -24.44 -17.65 -32.43
N ASP A 163 -24.26 -16.33 -32.31
CA ASP A 163 -25.26 -15.36 -31.84
C ASP A 163 -25.76 -15.57 -30.39
N HIS A 164 -25.05 -16.36 -29.58
CA HIS A 164 -25.28 -16.54 -28.15
C HIS A 164 -23.97 -16.82 -27.41
N GLY A 165 -23.92 -16.57 -26.10
CA GLY A 165 -22.83 -17.05 -25.23
C GLY A 165 -23.07 -18.50 -24.79
N PHE A 166 -22.11 -19.13 -24.10
CA PHE A 166 -22.17 -20.56 -23.75
C PHE A 166 -22.47 -20.86 -22.26
N GLY A 167 -22.76 -19.84 -21.43
CA GLY A 167 -23.01 -20.05 -19.98
C GLY A 167 -21.74 -20.42 -19.20
N GLU A 168 -21.77 -20.26 -17.87
CA GLU A 168 -20.66 -20.43 -16.88
C GLU A 168 -19.24 -20.54 -17.47
N ALA A 169 -18.64 -19.39 -17.79
CA ALA A 169 -17.19 -19.28 -18.03
C ALA A 169 -16.43 -19.60 -16.73
N HIS A 170 -15.25 -20.23 -16.82
CA HIS A 170 -14.39 -20.68 -15.70
C HIS A 170 -14.71 -22.07 -15.16
N ASP A 171 -15.02 -23.00 -16.06
CA ASP A 171 -14.88 -24.43 -15.82
C ASP A 171 -14.13 -25.01 -17.01
N ALA A 172 -12.92 -25.51 -16.78
CA ALA A 172 -12.04 -26.00 -17.84
C ALA A 172 -12.75 -26.95 -18.81
N ALA A 173 -13.68 -27.81 -18.37
CA ALA A 173 -14.35 -28.75 -19.28
C ALA A 173 -15.32 -28.06 -20.23
N TYR A 174 -16.05 -27.04 -19.74
CA TYR A 174 -16.97 -26.23 -20.54
C TYR A 174 -16.21 -25.26 -21.44
N ASP A 175 -15.11 -24.68 -20.96
CA ASP A 175 -14.25 -23.81 -21.74
C ASP A 175 -13.55 -24.59 -22.88
N VAL A 176 -13.15 -25.85 -22.65
CA VAL A 176 -12.64 -26.74 -23.71
C VAL A 176 -13.73 -27.05 -24.75
N ASP A 177 -14.96 -27.36 -24.34
CA ASP A 177 -16.07 -27.61 -25.27
C ASP A 177 -16.37 -26.39 -26.13
N ALA A 178 -16.52 -25.22 -25.51
CA ALA A 178 -16.75 -23.97 -26.22
C ALA A 178 -15.58 -23.63 -27.16
N THR A 179 -14.35 -23.86 -26.72
CA THR A 179 -13.14 -23.63 -27.53
C THR A 179 -13.05 -24.58 -28.72
N ALA A 180 -13.30 -25.88 -28.52
CA ALA A 180 -13.31 -26.87 -29.59
C ALA A 180 -14.40 -26.57 -30.62
N LYS A 181 -15.61 -26.24 -30.16
CA LYS A 181 -16.72 -25.82 -31.01
C LYS A 181 -16.37 -24.59 -31.84
N CYS A 182 -15.80 -23.54 -31.22
CA CYS A 182 -15.36 -22.34 -31.93
C CYS A 182 -14.25 -22.67 -32.94
N PHE A 183 -13.27 -23.51 -32.57
CA PHE A 183 -12.17 -23.91 -33.44
C PHE A 183 -12.67 -24.58 -34.72
N PHE A 184 -13.51 -25.60 -34.60
CA PHE A 184 -14.02 -26.33 -35.77
C PHE A 184 -14.92 -25.46 -36.64
N GLU A 185 -15.68 -24.54 -36.05
CA GLU A 185 -16.46 -23.57 -36.81
C GLU A 185 -15.57 -22.56 -37.56
N LEU A 186 -14.50 -22.06 -36.93
CA LEU A 186 -13.50 -21.21 -37.60
C LEU A 186 -12.80 -21.95 -38.74
N CYS A 187 -12.57 -23.26 -38.59
CA CYS A 187 -12.04 -24.10 -39.66
C CYS A 187 -13.03 -24.22 -40.82
N ARG A 188 -14.32 -24.49 -40.53
CA ARG A 188 -15.41 -24.55 -41.53
C ARG A 188 -15.54 -23.24 -42.31
N LEU A 189 -15.41 -22.11 -41.62
CA LEU A 189 -15.42 -20.76 -42.20
C LEU A 189 -14.10 -20.37 -42.89
N ARG A 190 -13.08 -21.24 -42.90
CA ARG A 190 -11.75 -21.04 -43.51
C ARG A 190 -10.97 -19.87 -42.90
N VAL A 191 -11.34 -19.46 -41.68
CA VAL A 191 -10.58 -18.49 -40.88
C VAL A 191 -9.27 -19.15 -40.42
N ILE A 192 -9.38 -20.38 -39.91
CA ILE A 192 -8.22 -21.23 -39.59
C ILE A 192 -8.06 -22.24 -40.71
N GLN A 193 -6.86 -22.33 -41.27
CA GLN A 193 -6.52 -23.29 -42.31
C GLN A 193 -5.31 -24.12 -41.89
N ARG A 194 -5.40 -25.44 -42.06
CA ARG A 194 -4.31 -26.40 -41.80
C ARG A 194 -4.29 -27.47 -42.90
N PRO A 195 -3.12 -28.03 -43.27
CA PRO A 195 -3.02 -29.03 -44.34
C PRO A 195 -3.91 -30.26 -44.15
N GLU A 196 -4.20 -30.62 -42.91
CA GLU A 196 -5.01 -31.78 -42.52
C GLU A 196 -6.51 -31.54 -42.66
N LEU A 197 -6.94 -30.27 -42.71
CA LEU A 197 -8.33 -29.84 -42.86
C LEU A 197 -8.68 -29.74 -44.35
N VAL A 198 -8.69 -30.89 -45.03
CA VAL A 198 -8.85 -30.99 -46.50
C VAL A 198 -10.29 -30.77 -47.00
N ASP A 199 -11.29 -30.94 -46.14
CA ASP A 199 -12.71 -30.71 -46.45
C ASP A 199 -13.36 -29.87 -45.34
N PRO A 200 -13.17 -28.53 -45.34
CA PRO A 200 -13.74 -27.65 -44.33
C PRO A 200 -15.26 -27.70 -44.25
N ASP A 201 -15.96 -27.92 -45.37
CA ASP A 201 -17.43 -27.92 -45.40
C ASP A 201 -18.02 -29.22 -44.81
N GLY A 202 -17.23 -30.30 -44.76
CA GLY A 202 -17.58 -31.57 -44.14
C GLY A 202 -17.30 -31.69 -42.64
N ILE A 203 -16.76 -30.65 -42.00
CA ILE A 203 -16.47 -30.63 -40.56
C ILE A 203 -17.78 -30.59 -39.77
N VAL A 204 -17.96 -31.55 -38.86
CA VAL A 204 -19.08 -31.60 -37.90
C VAL A 204 -18.51 -31.83 -36.51
N TYR A 205 -18.60 -30.81 -35.66
CA TYR A 205 -18.16 -30.92 -34.27
C TYR A 205 -19.05 -31.88 -33.48
N GLU A 206 -18.44 -32.89 -32.88
CA GLU A 206 -19.09 -33.81 -31.95
C GLU A 206 -18.85 -33.36 -30.51
N ALA A 207 -19.90 -32.84 -29.86
CA ALA A 207 -19.81 -32.37 -28.48
C ALA A 207 -19.67 -33.55 -27.48
N PRO A 208 -18.88 -33.39 -26.41
CA PRO A 208 -18.80 -34.39 -25.33
C PRO A 208 -20.06 -34.37 -24.46
N GLN A 209 -20.22 -35.43 -23.66
CA GLN A 209 -21.15 -35.43 -22.54
C GLN A 209 -20.45 -34.87 -21.29
N LEU A 210 -20.72 -33.61 -20.93
CA LEU A 210 -20.10 -32.96 -19.77
C LEU A 210 -20.73 -33.37 -18.43
N GLU A 211 -19.90 -33.45 -17.39
CA GLU A 211 -20.32 -33.52 -16.00
C GLU A 211 -20.94 -32.18 -15.54
N ALA A 212 -21.55 -32.15 -14.35
CA ALA A 212 -22.07 -30.89 -13.80
C ALA A 212 -20.93 -29.89 -13.54
N ALA A 213 -21.14 -28.64 -13.94
CA ALA A 213 -20.19 -27.55 -13.74
C ALA A 213 -19.81 -27.40 -12.26
N ASN A 214 -18.61 -26.88 -12.02
CA ASN A 214 -18.03 -26.74 -10.68
C ASN A 214 -18.97 -26.10 -9.66
N PHE A 215 -19.69 -25.03 -10.01
CA PHE A 215 -20.61 -24.36 -9.09
C PHE A 215 -21.90 -25.14 -8.81
N GLU A 216 -22.35 -25.98 -9.74
CA GLU A 216 -23.52 -26.85 -9.52
C GLU A 216 -23.20 -28.03 -8.61
N ALA A 217 -21.98 -28.57 -8.68
CA ALA A 217 -21.50 -29.61 -7.77
C ALA A 217 -21.44 -29.10 -6.31
N THR A 218 -20.99 -27.87 -6.10
CA THR A 218 -20.82 -27.25 -4.77
C THR A 218 -22.15 -26.90 -4.09
N LYS A 219 -23.22 -26.59 -4.86
CA LYS A 219 -24.56 -26.29 -4.32
C LYS A 219 -25.18 -27.46 -3.54
N LYS A 220 -24.69 -28.70 -3.71
CA LYS A 220 -25.20 -29.88 -2.98
C LYS A 220 -24.69 -29.99 -1.54
N THR A 221 -23.73 -29.15 -1.12
CA THR A 221 -23.01 -29.33 0.16
C THR A 221 -23.04 -28.13 1.11
N ALA A 222 -23.69 -27.01 0.76
CA ALA A 222 -23.63 -25.79 1.57
C ALA A 222 -24.99 -25.39 2.16
N ILE A 223 -25.30 -25.92 3.35
CA ILE A 223 -26.09 -25.20 4.36
C ILE A 223 -25.42 -25.42 5.71
N GLN A 224 -24.64 -24.44 6.18
CA GLN A 224 -24.42 -24.27 7.61
C GLN A 224 -25.03 -22.93 8.02
N GLU A 225 -26.06 -23.04 8.84
CA GLU A 225 -26.73 -21.93 9.53
C GLU A 225 -25.77 -21.19 10.47
N PRO A 226 -26.07 -19.91 10.78
CA PRO A 226 -25.23 -19.08 11.62
C PRO A 226 -25.04 -19.67 13.03
N LYS A 227 -23.82 -19.52 13.55
CA LYS A 227 -23.46 -19.90 14.93
C LYS A 227 -24.39 -19.24 15.95
N ALA A 228 -24.67 -20.00 17.01
CA ALA A 228 -25.53 -19.69 18.15
C ALA A 228 -25.35 -18.26 18.71
N PRO A 229 -26.38 -17.67 19.33
CA PRO A 229 -26.29 -16.35 19.94
C PRO A 229 -25.18 -16.34 20.99
N VAL A 230 -24.15 -15.56 20.72
CA VAL A 230 -23.06 -15.33 21.64
C VAL A 230 -23.59 -14.49 22.80
N ALA A 231 -23.24 -14.87 24.03
CA ALA A 231 -23.58 -14.10 25.21
C ALA A 231 -23.14 -12.63 25.03
N ALA A 232 -23.95 -11.69 25.53
CA ALA A 232 -23.61 -10.28 25.46
C ALA A 232 -22.27 -10.03 26.18
N VAL A 233 -21.31 -9.44 25.47
CA VAL A 233 -20.04 -8.98 26.06
C VAL A 233 -20.36 -7.90 27.09
N SER A 234 -19.68 -7.95 28.24
CA SER A 234 -19.85 -6.94 29.30
C SER A 234 -19.69 -5.53 28.73
N GLU A 235 -20.54 -4.60 29.16
CA GLU A 235 -20.45 -3.18 28.83
C GLU A 235 -19.07 -2.58 29.21
N ASP A 236 -18.39 -3.20 30.18
CA ASP A 236 -17.10 -2.76 30.71
C ASP A 236 -15.90 -3.11 29.84
N VAL A 237 -16.04 -3.94 28.80
CA VAL A 237 -14.89 -4.30 27.94
C VAL A 237 -14.45 -3.05 27.16
N PRO A 238 -13.23 -2.54 27.41
CA PRO A 238 -12.74 -1.31 26.80
C PRO A 238 -12.27 -1.57 25.37
N PHE A 239 -12.30 -0.53 24.54
CA PHE A 239 -11.84 -0.60 23.16
C PHE A 239 -11.24 0.74 22.73
N VAL A 240 -10.16 0.67 21.97
CA VAL A 240 -9.50 1.82 21.32
C VAL A 240 -9.17 1.49 19.88
N HIS A 241 -9.27 2.47 18.99
CA HIS A 241 -8.87 2.29 17.60
C HIS A 241 -7.36 2.38 17.45
N LEU A 242 -6.74 1.29 16.97
CA LEU A 242 -5.30 1.21 16.69
C LEU A 242 -4.95 1.35 15.20
N HIS A 243 -5.96 1.42 14.32
CA HIS A 243 -5.79 1.56 12.88
C HIS A 243 -6.82 2.58 12.35
N THR A 244 -6.37 3.81 12.10
CA THR A 244 -7.23 4.93 11.67
C THR A 244 -6.46 5.88 10.79
N HIS A 245 -7.10 6.36 9.73
CA HIS A 245 -6.53 7.26 8.75
C HIS A 245 -7.08 8.67 8.94
N SER A 246 -6.19 9.65 8.85
CA SER A 246 -6.54 11.06 8.79
C SER A 246 -6.49 11.55 7.35
N LYS A 247 -6.90 12.80 7.10
CA LYS A 247 -6.79 13.46 5.79
C LYS A 247 -5.37 13.51 5.24
N PHE A 248 -4.35 13.24 6.05
CA PHE A 248 -2.97 13.11 5.62
C PHE A 248 -2.70 11.79 4.88
N SER A 249 -3.61 10.82 4.91
CA SER A 249 -3.78 9.82 3.86
C SER A 249 -4.37 10.48 2.62
N ILE A 250 -3.50 11.16 1.86
CA ILE A 250 -3.86 12.09 0.79
C ILE A 250 -4.81 11.45 -0.23
N LEU A 251 -5.96 12.10 -0.44
CA LEU A 251 -7.04 11.64 -1.34
C LEU A 251 -7.60 10.24 -1.03
N GLN A 252 -7.39 9.74 0.19
CA GLN A 252 -7.89 8.43 0.62
C GLN A 252 -8.75 8.50 1.88
N ALA A 253 -8.52 9.46 2.78
CA ALA A 253 -9.34 9.66 3.97
C ALA A 253 -9.79 11.11 4.11
N VAL A 254 -10.89 11.33 4.82
CA VAL A 254 -11.52 12.66 4.96
C VAL A 254 -11.41 13.24 6.38
N SER A 255 -11.05 12.41 7.35
CA SER A 255 -11.02 12.76 8.77
C SER A 255 -9.96 13.82 9.11
N THR A 256 -10.35 14.96 9.66
CA THR A 256 -9.36 15.90 10.21
C THR A 256 -8.86 15.43 11.58
N ILE A 257 -7.62 15.78 11.95
CA ILE A 257 -7.07 15.43 13.26
C ILE A 257 -7.93 15.94 14.43
N PRO A 258 -8.37 17.21 14.46
CA PRO A 258 -9.23 17.69 15.55
C PRO A 258 -10.54 16.91 15.66
N GLU A 259 -11.18 16.55 14.53
CA GLU A 259 -12.40 15.74 14.53
C GLU A 259 -12.14 14.33 15.08
N LEU A 260 -11.03 13.68 14.70
CA LEU A 260 -10.68 12.35 15.21
C LEU A 260 -10.47 12.34 16.73
N VAL A 261 -9.71 13.31 17.23
CA VAL A 261 -9.45 13.46 18.68
C VAL A 261 -10.75 13.74 19.42
N GLN A 262 -11.59 14.64 18.92
CA GLN A 262 -12.88 14.94 19.55
C GLN A 262 -13.81 13.73 19.54
N GLU A 263 -13.86 12.98 18.44
CA GLU A 263 -14.69 11.77 18.34
C GLU A 263 -14.22 10.68 19.32
N ALA A 264 -12.92 10.59 19.61
CA ALA A 264 -12.38 9.70 20.65
C ALA A 264 -12.84 10.12 22.06
N VAL A 265 -12.79 11.42 22.37
CA VAL A 265 -13.30 12.00 23.62
C VAL A 265 -14.79 11.72 23.78
N ASP A 266 -15.59 12.05 22.76
CA ASP A 266 -17.06 11.92 22.80
C ASP A 266 -17.51 10.46 23.00
N LYS A 267 -16.69 9.50 22.55
CA LYS A 267 -16.94 8.05 22.67
C LYS A 267 -16.29 7.42 23.90
N GLY A 268 -15.64 8.21 24.74
CA GLY A 268 -15.02 7.74 25.99
C GLY A 268 -13.80 6.82 25.78
N MET A 269 -13.08 6.98 24.66
CA MET A 269 -11.86 6.21 24.41
C MET A 269 -10.65 6.88 25.10
N PRO A 270 -9.80 6.15 25.84
CA PRO A 270 -8.64 6.74 26.51
C PRO A 270 -7.45 7.00 25.58
N ALA A 271 -7.44 6.38 24.40
CA ALA A 271 -6.37 6.46 23.42
C ALA A 271 -6.91 6.39 22.00
N LEU A 272 -6.12 6.87 21.05
CA LEU A 272 -6.37 6.75 19.63
C LEU A 272 -5.03 6.57 18.90
N ALA A 273 -5.00 5.74 17.86
CA ALA A 273 -3.89 5.70 16.93
C ALA A 273 -4.24 6.37 15.60
N ILE A 274 -3.23 6.94 14.93
CA ILE A 274 -3.31 7.28 13.50
C ILE A 274 -2.22 6.52 12.75
N SER A 275 -2.53 6.02 11.57
CA SER A 275 -1.64 5.22 10.73
C SER A 275 -1.85 5.60 9.26
N ASP A 276 -1.39 6.81 8.89
CA ASP A 276 -1.63 7.35 7.55
C ASP A 276 -0.86 6.61 6.45
N HIS A 277 -1.44 6.59 5.24
CA HIS A 277 -0.88 5.93 4.05
C HIS A 277 0.48 6.50 3.69
N GLY A 278 1.53 5.70 3.88
CA GLY A 278 2.89 5.97 3.43
C GLY A 278 3.54 7.19 4.07
N ASN A 279 3.01 7.78 5.15
CA ASN A 279 3.55 9.03 5.71
C ASN A 279 3.21 9.25 7.19
N MET A 280 3.80 10.30 7.77
CA MET A 280 3.56 10.75 9.15
C MET A 280 3.27 12.25 9.23
N MET A 281 2.74 12.86 8.16
CA MET A 281 2.56 14.33 8.06
C MET A 281 1.68 14.89 9.18
N GLY A 282 0.69 14.10 9.63
CA GLY A 282 -0.22 14.45 10.70
C GLY A 282 0.35 14.31 12.12
N ALA A 283 1.51 13.67 12.31
CA ALA A 283 1.97 13.23 13.63
C ALA A 283 2.13 14.37 14.64
N PHE A 284 2.75 15.48 14.24
CA PHE A 284 2.97 16.64 15.13
C PHE A 284 1.64 17.23 15.62
N GLN A 285 0.73 17.52 14.68
CA GLN A 285 -0.59 18.06 15.00
C GLN A 285 -1.37 17.06 15.87
N PHE A 286 -1.33 15.77 15.54
CA PHE A 286 -2.06 14.74 16.28
C PHE A 286 -1.61 14.62 17.73
N VAL A 287 -0.31 14.50 17.98
CA VAL A 287 0.23 14.41 19.35
C VAL A 287 -0.16 15.65 20.16
N ARG A 288 -0.06 16.85 19.57
CA ARG A 288 -0.42 18.09 20.24
C ARG A 288 -1.91 18.14 20.62
N GLU A 289 -2.80 17.89 19.66
CA GLU A 289 -4.25 17.97 19.90
C GLU A 289 -4.73 16.85 20.85
N ALA A 290 -4.21 15.63 20.71
CA ALA A 290 -4.55 14.50 21.58
C ALA A 290 -4.11 14.76 23.04
N ASN A 291 -2.86 15.22 23.24
CA ASN A 291 -2.36 15.56 24.58
C ASN A 291 -3.21 16.66 25.22
N LYS A 292 -3.59 17.69 24.46
CA LYS A 292 -4.47 18.78 24.93
C LYS A 292 -5.86 18.26 25.35
N ALA A 293 -6.37 17.23 24.67
CA ALA A 293 -7.66 16.61 24.97
C ALA A 293 -7.59 15.50 26.03
N GLY A 294 -6.40 15.18 26.56
CA GLY A 294 -6.21 14.08 27.51
C GLY A 294 -6.33 12.68 26.87
N ILE A 295 -6.20 12.58 25.55
CA ILE A 295 -6.20 11.33 24.80
C ILE A 295 -4.75 10.89 24.59
N LYS A 296 -4.42 9.62 24.90
CA LYS A 296 -3.11 9.08 24.56
C LYS A 296 -2.98 8.91 23.04
N ALA A 297 -2.06 9.67 22.43
CA ALA A 297 -1.72 9.54 21.02
C ALA A 297 -0.78 8.36 20.77
N ILE A 298 -1.18 7.46 19.88
CA ILE A 298 -0.34 6.37 19.35
C ILE A 298 -0.02 6.71 17.90
N VAL A 299 1.20 7.16 17.64
CA VAL A 299 1.60 7.53 16.27
C VAL A 299 2.01 6.28 15.50
N GLY A 300 1.44 6.10 14.32
CA GLY A 300 1.79 5.03 13.39
C GLY A 300 1.88 5.51 11.95
N ALA A 301 2.11 4.57 11.04
CA ALA A 301 2.06 4.74 9.60
C ALA A 301 1.74 3.41 8.94
N GLU A 302 1.01 3.45 7.83
CA GLU A 302 0.78 2.28 6.97
C GLU A 302 1.77 2.34 5.79
N LEU A 303 2.89 1.62 5.87
CA LEU A 303 3.99 1.71 4.90
C LEU A 303 3.94 0.55 3.90
N ASN A 304 4.20 0.83 2.62
CA ASN A 304 4.24 -0.22 1.60
C ASN A 304 5.55 -1.01 1.70
N VAL A 305 5.46 -2.31 1.94
CA VAL A 305 6.60 -3.24 2.06
C VAL A 305 6.72 -4.03 0.77
N CYS A 306 7.72 -3.70 -0.04
CA CYS A 306 8.07 -4.39 -1.27
C CYS A 306 9.22 -5.39 -1.02
N ARG A 307 9.60 -6.14 -2.05
CA ARG A 307 10.70 -7.13 -1.95
C ARG A 307 12.06 -6.47 -1.80
N ASP A 308 12.31 -5.48 -2.64
CA ASP A 308 13.54 -4.71 -2.69
C ASP A 308 13.18 -3.26 -3.06
N HIS A 309 13.41 -2.34 -2.11
CA HIS A 309 13.08 -0.92 -2.30
C HIS A 309 13.96 -0.23 -3.35
N ALA A 310 15.15 -0.77 -3.62
CA ALA A 310 16.09 -0.26 -4.60
C ALA A 310 15.75 -0.71 -6.04
N ASP A 311 15.06 -1.84 -6.21
CA ASP A 311 14.64 -2.31 -7.54
C ASP A 311 13.47 -1.47 -8.09
N LYS A 312 13.69 -0.94 -9.30
CA LYS A 312 12.72 -0.20 -10.11
C LYS A 312 12.59 -0.78 -11.53
N SER A 313 13.23 -1.91 -11.80
CA SER A 313 13.17 -2.62 -13.09
C SER A 313 11.83 -3.33 -13.28
N THR A 314 11.23 -3.78 -12.18
CA THR A 314 9.91 -4.39 -12.14
C THR A 314 8.98 -3.57 -11.25
N LYS A 315 7.68 -3.54 -11.60
CA LYS A 315 6.69 -2.84 -10.79
C LYS A 315 6.29 -3.69 -9.59
N ASP A 316 6.78 -3.31 -8.42
CA ASP A 316 6.38 -3.85 -7.12
C ASP A 316 5.99 -2.69 -6.19
N ASP A 317 4.69 -2.38 -6.09
CA ASP A 317 4.23 -1.31 -5.20
C ASP A 317 4.26 -1.74 -3.71
N GLY A 318 4.57 -3.01 -3.42
CA GLY A 318 4.57 -3.58 -2.08
C GLY A 318 3.18 -3.79 -1.47
N TYR A 319 3.16 -4.27 -0.23
CA TYR A 319 1.96 -4.42 0.58
C TYR A 319 1.91 -3.39 1.70
N PRO A 320 0.79 -2.67 1.91
CA PRO A 320 0.66 -1.76 3.03
C PRO A 320 0.66 -2.52 4.36
N VAL A 321 1.54 -2.14 5.29
CA VAL A 321 1.65 -2.74 6.62
C VAL A 321 1.61 -1.65 7.69
N VAL A 322 0.78 -1.88 8.71
CA VAL A 322 0.60 -0.97 9.84
C VAL A 322 1.75 -1.14 10.83
N LEU A 323 2.45 -0.04 11.10
CA LEU A 323 3.47 0.05 12.14
C LEU A 323 3.09 1.14 13.14
N LEU A 324 3.12 0.83 14.43
CA LEU A 324 2.78 1.76 15.51
C LEU A 324 3.98 1.98 16.44
N ALA A 325 4.26 3.23 16.80
CA ALA A 325 5.31 3.57 17.74
C ALA A 325 4.81 3.42 19.18
N ARG A 326 5.49 2.57 19.97
CA ARG A 326 5.17 2.38 21.39
C ARG A 326 5.62 3.54 22.27
N ASN A 327 6.64 4.27 21.86
CA ASN A 327 7.25 5.37 22.61
C ASN A 327 7.98 6.32 21.66
N LYS A 328 8.67 7.32 22.21
CA LYS A 328 9.39 8.33 21.41
C LYS A 328 10.56 7.75 20.59
N ALA A 329 11.20 6.69 21.07
CA ALA A 329 12.25 5.99 20.30
C ALA A 329 11.66 5.28 19.08
N GLY A 330 10.54 4.58 19.26
CA GLY A 330 9.77 3.99 18.16
C GLY A 330 9.30 5.03 17.14
N TYR A 331 8.86 6.20 17.60
CA TYR A 331 8.51 7.32 16.71
C TYR A 331 9.69 7.74 15.81
N HIS A 332 10.91 7.82 16.37
CA HIS A 332 12.10 8.15 15.59
C HIS A 332 12.45 7.06 14.58
N ASN A 333 12.34 5.79 14.95
CA ASN A 333 12.52 4.66 14.04
C ASN A 333 11.51 4.69 12.89
N LEU A 334 10.23 4.92 13.20
CA LEU A 334 9.18 5.04 12.19
C LEU A 334 9.39 6.26 11.28
N THR A 335 9.87 7.37 11.83
CA THR A 335 10.26 8.56 11.05
C THR A 335 11.38 8.23 10.06
N LYS A 336 12.38 7.42 10.45
CA LYS A 336 13.45 6.98 9.54
C LYS A 336 12.92 6.07 8.43
N LEU A 337 12.04 5.12 8.75
CA LEU A 337 11.39 4.26 7.75
C LEU A 337 10.60 5.10 6.74
N SER A 338 9.73 5.99 7.21
CA SER A 338 8.94 6.89 6.38
C SER A 338 9.83 7.78 5.50
N SER A 339 10.90 8.35 6.06
CA SER A 339 11.85 9.18 5.30
C SER A 339 12.57 8.39 4.20
N LYS A 340 13.04 7.18 4.51
CA LYS A 340 13.69 6.28 3.54
C LYS A 340 12.76 5.81 2.44
N ALA A 341 11.48 5.64 2.76
CA ALA A 341 10.46 5.30 1.77
C ALA A 341 10.33 6.35 0.66
N TYR A 342 10.50 7.64 0.99
CA TYR A 342 10.47 8.74 0.02
C TYR A 342 11.83 9.04 -0.62
N THR A 343 12.92 8.94 0.14
CA THR A 343 14.26 9.33 -0.34
C THR A 343 14.93 8.24 -1.17
N ASP A 344 14.85 6.99 -0.71
CA ASP A 344 15.55 5.85 -1.31
C ASP A 344 14.56 4.97 -2.10
N GLY A 345 13.41 4.65 -1.49
CA GLY A 345 12.47 3.63 -1.99
C GLY A 345 11.35 4.11 -2.91
N PHE A 346 11.28 5.41 -3.22
CA PHE A 346 10.16 5.97 -3.98
C PHE A 346 10.18 5.48 -5.43
N TYR A 347 9.03 4.94 -5.85
CA TYR A 347 8.77 4.56 -7.24
C TYR A 347 7.44 5.16 -7.71
N TYR A 348 6.35 4.39 -7.77
CA TYR A 348 5.00 4.94 -7.92
C TYR A 348 4.37 5.35 -6.58
N CYS A 349 4.81 4.71 -5.51
CA CYS A 349 4.49 5.01 -4.12
C CYS A 349 5.78 5.00 -3.29
N PRO A 350 5.77 5.58 -2.07
CA PRO A 350 6.86 5.38 -1.12
C PRO A 350 6.85 3.92 -0.64
N ARG A 351 7.99 3.24 -0.74
CA ARG A 351 8.15 1.82 -0.39
C ARG A 351 9.34 1.61 0.53
N ILE A 352 9.23 0.64 1.42
CA ILE A 352 10.32 0.08 2.21
C ILE A 352 10.44 -1.42 1.91
N ASP A 353 11.42 -2.09 2.50
CA ASP A 353 11.55 -3.55 2.46
C ASP A 353 11.82 -4.13 3.84
N LYS A 354 11.96 -5.46 3.88
CA LYS A 354 12.22 -6.22 5.10
C LYS A 354 13.59 -5.93 5.72
N GLU A 355 14.57 -5.47 4.94
CA GLU A 355 15.90 -5.08 5.44
C GLU A 355 15.82 -3.77 6.23
N LEU A 356 15.17 -2.75 5.68
CA LEU A 356 14.93 -1.48 6.37
C LEU A 356 14.11 -1.70 7.65
N ILE A 357 13.07 -2.54 7.59
CA ILE A 357 12.27 -2.89 8.77
C ILE A 357 13.16 -3.53 9.84
N THR A 358 13.97 -4.52 9.48
CA THR A 358 14.86 -5.20 10.45
C THR A 358 15.82 -4.21 11.12
N THR A 359 16.27 -3.19 10.39
CA THR A 359 17.16 -2.14 10.90
C THR A 359 16.45 -1.20 11.88
N PHE A 360 15.20 -0.83 11.61
CA PHE A 360 14.45 0.19 12.37
C PHE A 360 13.22 -0.37 13.11
N LYS A 361 13.18 -1.67 13.44
CA LYS A 361 12.03 -2.29 14.13
C LYS A 361 11.89 -1.97 15.62
N GLY A 362 12.92 -1.41 16.25
CA GLY A 362 12.95 -1.18 17.70
C GLY A 362 11.76 -0.33 18.17
N ASP A 363 11.13 -0.72 19.28
CA ASP A 363 10.01 0.00 19.90
C ASP A 363 8.76 0.17 18.99
N LEU A 364 8.65 -0.65 17.95
CA LEU A 364 7.50 -0.68 17.05
C LEU A 364 6.61 -1.89 17.33
N ILE A 365 5.32 -1.72 17.04
CA ILE A 365 4.32 -2.78 16.90
C ILE A 365 4.01 -2.95 15.42
N ALA A 366 3.85 -4.19 14.96
CA ALA A 366 3.37 -4.51 13.62
C ALA A 366 2.04 -5.28 13.70
N THR A 367 1.15 -5.04 12.74
CA THR A 367 -0.08 -5.83 12.61
C THR A 367 -0.15 -6.52 11.25
N THR A 368 -1.01 -7.54 11.12
CA THR A 368 -1.29 -8.15 9.81
C THR A 368 -2.06 -7.22 8.87
N GLY A 369 -2.60 -6.10 9.37
CA GLY A 369 -3.33 -5.09 8.61
C GLY A 369 -4.66 -5.56 8.00
N GLY A 370 -5.13 -4.81 7.00
CA GLY A 370 -6.39 -5.06 6.30
C GLY A 370 -6.24 -6.00 5.09
N LEU A 371 -7.30 -6.16 4.30
CA LEU A 371 -7.34 -7.10 3.16
C LEU A 371 -6.23 -6.91 2.11
N PHE A 372 -5.68 -5.69 2.01
CA PHE A 372 -4.61 -5.37 1.06
C PHE A 372 -3.20 -5.56 1.63
N SER A 373 -3.06 -5.80 2.93
CA SER A 373 -1.77 -6.07 3.57
C SER A 373 -1.22 -7.45 3.20
N GLU A 374 0.08 -7.68 3.44
CA GLU A 374 0.81 -8.85 2.92
C GLU A 374 0.10 -10.17 3.24
N ILE A 375 -0.15 -10.44 4.52
CA ILE A 375 -0.69 -11.74 4.97
C ILE A 375 -2.15 -11.93 4.51
N PRO A 376 -3.10 -10.99 4.74
CA PRO A 376 -4.46 -11.10 4.21
C PRO A 376 -4.51 -11.25 2.69
N SER A 377 -3.69 -10.49 1.95
CA SER A 377 -3.62 -10.59 0.50
C SER A 377 -3.10 -11.96 0.05
N LEU A 378 -2.10 -12.53 0.72
CA LEU A 378 -1.59 -13.87 0.41
C LEU A 378 -2.65 -14.95 0.67
N ILE A 379 -3.40 -14.87 1.78
CA ILE A 379 -4.51 -15.80 2.08
C ILE A 379 -5.53 -15.80 0.93
N LEU A 380 -5.91 -14.61 0.45
CA LEU A 380 -6.96 -14.47 -0.56
C LEU A 380 -6.51 -14.84 -1.97
N ASN A 381 -5.25 -14.53 -2.32
CA ASN A 381 -4.79 -14.51 -3.72
C ASN A 381 -3.68 -15.51 -4.06
N VAL A 382 -3.03 -16.13 -3.06
CA VAL A 382 -1.84 -16.98 -3.30
C VAL A 382 -1.95 -18.34 -2.60
N GLY A 383 -2.30 -18.35 -1.32
CA GLY A 383 -2.47 -19.56 -0.52
C GLY A 383 -2.02 -19.41 0.93
N GLU A 384 -2.49 -20.32 1.78
CA GLU A 384 -2.21 -20.29 3.23
C GLU A 384 -0.73 -20.59 3.54
N VAL A 385 -0.04 -21.38 2.73
CA VAL A 385 1.38 -21.72 2.96
C VAL A 385 2.25 -20.46 2.91
N GLN A 386 2.15 -19.69 1.83
CA GLN A 386 2.92 -18.44 1.68
C GLN A 386 2.48 -17.38 2.69
N ALA A 387 1.18 -17.34 3.02
CA ALA A 387 0.68 -16.44 4.06
C ALA A 387 1.24 -16.80 5.45
N GLU A 388 1.36 -18.09 5.76
CA GLU A 388 1.92 -18.59 7.01
C GLU A 388 3.43 -18.31 7.11
N GLU A 389 4.18 -18.49 6.02
CA GLU A 389 5.60 -18.11 5.95
C GLU A 389 5.79 -16.60 6.25
N ALA A 390 4.99 -15.75 5.62
CA ALA A 390 5.01 -14.32 5.91
C ALA A 390 4.63 -14.02 7.38
N PHE A 391 3.58 -14.67 7.90
CA PHE A 391 3.14 -14.53 9.28
C PHE A 391 4.23 -14.90 10.29
N ILE A 392 4.95 -15.99 10.04
CA ILE A 392 6.09 -16.43 10.87
C ILE A 392 7.22 -15.40 10.80
N TRP A 393 7.56 -14.90 9.61
CA TRP A 393 8.60 -13.88 9.47
C TRP A 393 8.32 -12.62 10.31
N TRP A 394 7.08 -12.12 10.28
CA TRP A 394 6.67 -10.96 11.08
C TRP A 394 6.71 -11.26 12.57
N LYS A 395 6.24 -12.44 12.99
CA LYS A 395 6.32 -12.90 14.38
C LYS A 395 7.76 -13.00 14.86
N GLU A 396 8.67 -13.60 14.09
CA GLU A 396 10.09 -13.72 14.44
C GLU A 396 10.77 -12.34 14.50
N THR A 397 10.34 -11.42 13.66
CA THR A 397 10.91 -10.07 13.60
C THR A 397 10.47 -9.20 14.78
N PHE A 398 9.19 -9.19 15.13
CA PHE A 398 8.61 -8.29 16.15
C PHE A 398 8.29 -8.98 17.49
N GLY A 399 8.38 -10.31 17.56
CA GLY A 399 8.12 -11.09 18.77
C GLY A 399 6.69 -10.88 19.29
N GLU A 400 6.58 -10.50 20.56
CA GLU A 400 5.30 -10.24 21.23
C GLU A 400 4.59 -8.96 20.75
N HIS A 401 5.27 -8.12 19.97
CA HIS A 401 4.72 -6.88 19.39
C HIS A 401 4.18 -7.08 17.97
N PHE A 402 3.97 -8.33 17.55
CA PHE A 402 3.24 -8.67 16.34
C PHE A 402 1.83 -9.15 16.70
N TYR A 403 0.82 -8.55 16.08
CA TYR A 403 -0.59 -8.89 16.33
C TYR A 403 -1.34 -9.20 15.04
N ALA A 404 -2.19 -10.21 15.06
CA ALA A 404 -3.15 -10.40 13.98
C ALA A 404 -4.30 -9.41 14.11
N GLU A 405 -4.59 -8.69 13.05
CA GLU A 405 -5.62 -7.68 12.99
C GLU A 405 -6.90 -8.25 12.35
N LEU A 406 -7.99 -8.29 13.12
CA LEU A 406 -9.27 -8.80 12.66
C LEU A 406 -10.19 -7.63 12.30
N ASN A 407 -10.66 -7.61 11.06
CA ASN A 407 -11.57 -6.58 10.53
C ASN A 407 -12.93 -7.20 10.18
N ARG A 408 -14.04 -6.50 10.44
CA ARG A 408 -15.41 -7.00 10.21
C ARG A 408 -16.33 -5.91 9.65
N HIS A 409 -16.16 -5.59 8.37
CA HIS A 409 -17.00 -4.68 7.59
C HIS A 409 -18.15 -5.43 6.89
N GLY A 410 -18.32 -6.73 7.15
CA GLY A 410 -19.39 -7.56 6.57
C GLY A 410 -19.02 -8.12 5.18
N LEU A 411 -17.73 -8.36 4.95
CA LEU A 411 -17.21 -8.91 3.70
C LEU A 411 -16.92 -10.41 3.87
N GLU A 412 -17.13 -11.17 2.80
CA GLU A 412 -16.82 -12.61 2.78
C GLU A 412 -15.30 -12.84 2.83
N GLU A 413 -14.53 -11.98 2.16
CA GLU A 413 -13.07 -11.99 2.19
C GLU A 413 -12.52 -11.86 3.61
N GLU A 414 -13.14 -11.01 4.43
CA GLU A 414 -12.75 -10.83 5.83
C GLU A 414 -13.09 -12.05 6.68
N GLN A 415 -14.19 -12.75 6.39
CA GLN A 415 -14.51 -13.98 7.10
C GLN A 415 -13.41 -15.02 6.86
N VAL A 416 -13.00 -15.22 5.61
CA VAL A 416 -11.94 -16.17 5.25
C VAL A 416 -10.60 -15.79 5.87
N VAL A 417 -10.23 -14.51 5.79
CA VAL A 417 -9.00 -14.00 6.39
C VAL A 417 -9.03 -14.16 7.90
N ASN A 418 -10.10 -13.74 8.58
CA ASN A 418 -10.21 -13.82 10.04
C ASN A 418 -10.16 -15.27 10.53
N GLU A 419 -10.87 -16.19 9.88
CA GLU A 419 -10.84 -17.63 10.24
C GLU A 419 -9.43 -18.20 10.10
N THR A 420 -8.71 -17.84 9.03
CA THR A 420 -7.33 -18.28 8.78
C THR A 420 -6.36 -17.67 9.79
N LEU A 421 -6.45 -16.36 10.05
CA LEU A 421 -5.63 -15.67 11.04
C LEU A 421 -5.83 -16.25 12.45
N LEU A 422 -7.06 -16.60 12.83
CA LEU A 422 -7.33 -17.25 14.12
C LEU A 422 -6.66 -18.63 14.22
N ARG A 423 -6.63 -19.41 13.13
CA ARG A 423 -5.88 -20.68 13.08
C ARG A 423 -4.37 -20.43 13.23
N PHE A 424 -3.82 -19.46 12.50
CA PHE A 424 -2.40 -19.09 12.61
C PHE A 424 -2.05 -18.61 14.02
N CYS A 425 -2.87 -17.75 14.62
CA CYS A 425 -2.71 -17.28 15.99
C CYS A 425 -2.65 -18.43 16.98
N LYS A 426 -3.57 -19.40 16.86
CA LYS A 426 -3.57 -20.60 17.71
C LYS A 426 -2.32 -21.46 17.49
N LYS A 427 -1.92 -21.69 16.24
CA LYS A 427 -0.76 -22.53 15.88
C LYS A 427 0.56 -21.91 16.34
N HIS A 428 0.70 -20.59 16.19
CA HIS A 428 1.94 -19.86 16.42
C HIS A 428 1.94 -19.03 17.69
N SER A 429 0.93 -19.12 18.55
CA SER A 429 0.85 -18.35 19.80
C SER A 429 1.00 -16.84 19.58
N VAL A 430 0.35 -16.31 18.54
CA VAL A 430 0.25 -14.87 18.26
C VAL A 430 -1.10 -14.37 18.76
N ARG A 431 -1.12 -13.18 19.35
CA ARG A 431 -2.34 -12.55 19.86
C ARG A 431 -3.03 -11.78 18.73
N TYR A 432 -4.34 -11.60 18.85
CA TYR A 432 -5.16 -10.90 17.83
C TYR A 432 -5.93 -9.74 18.43
N ILE A 433 -6.12 -8.70 17.63
CA ILE A 433 -6.82 -7.46 17.99
C ILE A 433 -8.03 -7.25 17.09
N ALA A 434 -9.07 -6.62 17.64
CA ALA A 434 -10.18 -6.11 16.85
C ALA A 434 -9.81 -4.76 16.22
N ALA A 435 -10.14 -4.56 14.95
CA ALA A 435 -9.92 -3.30 14.24
C ALA A 435 -11.11 -2.96 13.32
N ASN A 436 -11.11 -1.72 12.84
CA ASN A 436 -12.10 -1.21 11.89
C ASN A 436 -11.47 -0.31 10.80
N SER A 437 -10.14 -0.33 10.67
CA SER A 437 -9.33 0.38 9.64
C SER A 437 -9.99 1.67 9.10
N SER A 438 -10.24 2.66 9.95
CA SER A 438 -11.21 3.73 9.63
C SER A 438 -10.64 4.78 8.66
N TYR A 439 -11.46 5.27 7.72
CA TYR A 439 -11.10 6.29 6.70
C TYR A 439 -11.92 7.59 6.83
N TYR A 440 -12.94 7.57 7.67
CA TYR A 440 -13.79 8.72 7.98
C TYR A 440 -14.22 8.69 9.44
N THR A 441 -14.56 9.84 10.01
CA THR A 441 -14.83 9.95 11.45
C THR A 441 -16.23 9.43 11.78
N GLN A 442 -17.21 9.78 10.94
CA GLN A 442 -18.62 9.47 11.13
C GLN A 442 -19.19 8.77 9.89
N LYS A 443 -20.12 7.83 10.10
CA LYS A 443 -20.75 7.05 9.03
C LYS A 443 -21.32 7.89 7.88
N LYS A 444 -21.85 9.08 8.18
CA LYS A 444 -22.41 10.02 7.19
C LYS A 444 -21.39 10.54 6.17
N GLN A 445 -20.09 10.44 6.45
CA GLN A 445 -19.01 10.90 5.58
C GLN A 445 -18.62 9.88 4.50
N ALA A 446 -19.24 8.70 4.48
CA ALA A 446 -18.95 7.64 3.50
C ALA A 446 -19.11 8.10 2.04
N GLU A 447 -20.08 8.97 1.75
CA GLU A 447 -20.29 9.52 0.40
C GLU A 447 -19.15 10.47 -0.01
N ALA A 448 -18.75 11.38 0.88
CA ALA A 448 -17.62 12.28 0.63
C ALA A 448 -16.32 11.51 0.40
N HIS A 449 -16.10 10.44 1.18
CA HIS A 449 -14.98 9.53 1.00
C HIS A 449 -15.01 8.81 -0.36
N ASP A 450 -16.17 8.32 -0.80
CA ASP A 450 -16.30 7.67 -2.12
C ASP A 450 -15.99 8.63 -3.28
N ILE A 451 -16.42 9.89 -3.17
CA ILE A 451 -16.09 10.94 -4.14
C ILE A 451 -14.58 11.23 -4.13
N LEU A 452 -13.95 11.28 -2.95
CA LEU A 452 -12.51 11.51 -2.82
C LEU A 452 -11.69 10.42 -3.53
N LEU A 453 -12.08 9.15 -3.38
CA LEU A 453 -11.45 8.04 -4.10
C LEU A 453 -11.60 8.16 -5.63
N CYS A 454 -12.73 8.69 -6.10
CA CYS A 454 -12.93 8.96 -7.53
C CYS A 454 -11.98 10.07 -8.04
N VAL A 455 -11.73 11.10 -7.23
CA VAL A 455 -10.77 12.17 -7.54
C VAL A 455 -9.35 11.59 -7.63
N LYS A 456 -8.96 10.76 -6.67
CA LYS A 456 -7.64 10.10 -6.65
C LYS A 456 -7.37 9.28 -7.91
N ASP A 457 -8.33 8.45 -8.30
CA ASP A 457 -8.17 7.49 -9.40
C ASP A 457 -8.62 8.05 -10.77
N ALA A 458 -8.99 9.34 -10.83
CA ALA A 458 -9.54 10.01 -12.00
C ALA A 458 -10.71 9.23 -12.65
N GLN A 459 -11.66 8.75 -11.82
CA GLN A 459 -12.82 7.97 -12.26
C GLN A 459 -14.14 8.74 -12.06
N ASN A 460 -15.17 8.38 -12.82
CA ASN A 460 -16.52 8.90 -12.62
C ASN A 460 -17.25 8.09 -11.53
N VAL A 461 -17.92 8.77 -10.60
CA VAL A 461 -18.70 8.16 -9.51
C VAL A 461 -19.77 7.19 -10.01
N SER A 462 -20.30 7.40 -11.23
CA SER A 462 -21.31 6.54 -11.86
C SER A 462 -20.79 5.16 -12.26
N LYS A 463 -19.47 4.97 -12.37
CA LYS A 463 -18.90 3.66 -12.64
C LYS A 463 -19.18 2.71 -11.47
N PRO A 464 -19.52 1.44 -11.73
CA PRO A 464 -19.76 0.47 -10.67
C PRO A 464 -18.50 0.25 -9.82
N LYS A 465 -18.70 0.08 -8.51
CA LYS A 465 -17.62 -0.16 -7.55
C LYS A 465 -17.15 -1.62 -7.64
N ARG A 466 -15.85 -1.81 -7.50
CA ARG A 466 -15.23 -3.10 -7.22
C ARG A 466 -14.11 -2.88 -6.22
N TYR A 467 -14.26 -3.48 -5.04
CA TYR A 467 -13.34 -3.30 -3.93
C TYR A 467 -12.14 -4.25 -4.03
N ILE A 468 -12.41 -5.55 -4.17
CA ILE A 468 -11.40 -6.61 -4.34
C ILE A 468 -11.37 -7.10 -5.79
N GLY A 469 -10.18 -7.49 -6.26
CA GLY A 469 -9.97 -8.08 -7.58
C GLY A 469 -9.72 -7.06 -8.71
N LYS A 470 -9.55 -7.57 -9.93
CA LYS A 470 -9.25 -6.74 -11.10
C LYS A 470 -10.43 -5.84 -11.48
N ARG A 471 -10.18 -4.53 -11.57
CA ARG A 471 -11.19 -3.51 -11.89
C ARG A 471 -11.47 -3.37 -13.39
N GLY A 472 -10.53 -3.69 -14.27
CA GLY A 472 -10.69 -3.50 -15.72
C GLY A 472 -11.00 -2.03 -16.08
N ARG A 473 -11.61 -1.78 -17.25
CA ARG A 473 -12.08 -0.43 -17.65
C ARG A 473 -13.47 -0.07 -17.11
N GLU A 474 -14.22 -1.10 -16.74
CA GLU A 474 -15.64 -1.05 -16.40
C GLU A 474 -15.89 -0.65 -14.94
N PHE A 475 -15.02 -1.10 -14.03
CA PHE A 475 -15.18 -0.86 -12.59
C PHE A 475 -14.21 0.20 -12.08
N ARG A 476 -14.60 0.90 -11.02
CA ARG A 476 -13.73 1.78 -10.22
C ARG A 476 -13.50 1.19 -8.83
N PHE A 477 -12.48 1.68 -8.13
CA PHE A 477 -12.34 1.38 -6.72
C PHE A 477 -13.39 2.12 -5.90
N GLY A 478 -13.82 1.50 -4.81
CA GLY A 478 -14.77 2.05 -3.87
C GLY A 478 -15.16 1.01 -2.84
N MET A 479 -15.44 1.47 -1.62
CA MET A 479 -15.91 0.61 -0.54
C MET A 479 -17.31 0.06 -0.88
N PRO A 480 -17.59 -1.23 -0.61
CA PRO A 480 -18.87 -1.86 -0.94
C PRO A 480 -20.02 -1.40 -0.03
N ASN A 481 -19.72 -0.90 1.16
CA ASN A 481 -20.67 -0.35 2.12
C ASN A 481 -20.05 0.82 2.92
N SER A 482 -20.71 1.26 4.00
CA SER A 482 -20.35 2.46 4.78
C SER A 482 -19.76 2.16 6.17
N GLU A 483 -19.04 1.04 6.33
CA GLU A 483 -18.59 0.56 7.66
C GLU A 483 -17.19 1.03 8.10
N TRP A 484 -16.47 1.84 7.30
CA TRP A 484 -15.10 2.32 7.56
C TRP A 484 -15.05 3.65 8.36
N TYR A 485 -15.98 3.85 9.29
CA TYR A 485 -15.96 4.99 10.21
C TYR A 485 -15.35 4.64 11.56
N VAL A 486 -14.92 5.62 12.34
CA VAL A 486 -14.53 5.40 13.74
C VAL A 486 -15.75 4.90 14.52
N LYS A 487 -15.86 3.58 14.76
CA LYS A 487 -16.98 2.99 15.52
C LYS A 487 -16.89 3.31 17.02
N THR A 488 -18.04 3.32 17.69
CA THR A 488 -18.11 3.38 19.16
C THR A 488 -17.64 2.06 19.78
N PRO A 489 -17.16 2.07 21.04
CA PRO A 489 -16.88 0.84 21.78
C PRO A 489 -18.09 -0.12 21.83
N SER A 490 -19.32 0.42 21.94
CA SER A 490 -20.55 -0.40 21.94
C SER A 490 -20.79 -1.12 20.60
N GLU A 491 -20.56 -0.44 19.47
CA GLU A 491 -20.64 -1.06 18.15
C GLU A 491 -19.58 -2.15 17.97
N MET A 492 -18.35 -1.91 18.41
CA MET A 492 -17.26 -2.88 18.34
C MET A 492 -17.51 -4.09 19.26
N ARG A 493 -18.06 -3.90 20.45
CA ARG A 493 -18.51 -5.00 21.34
C ARG A 493 -19.55 -5.90 20.69
N LYS A 494 -20.52 -5.32 19.98
CA LYS A 494 -21.52 -6.10 19.24
C LYS A 494 -20.88 -6.88 18.10
N LEU A 495 -19.94 -6.26 17.40
CA LEU A 495 -19.29 -6.82 16.22
C LEU A 495 -18.34 -7.98 16.56
N PHE A 496 -17.66 -7.91 17.72
CA PHE A 496 -16.71 -8.90 18.21
C PHE A 496 -17.21 -9.62 19.47
N ALA A 497 -18.52 -9.86 19.55
CA ALA A 497 -19.13 -10.46 20.73
C ALA A 497 -18.55 -11.85 21.07
N ASP A 498 -18.12 -12.58 20.05
CA ASP A 498 -17.45 -13.89 20.10
C ASP A 498 -15.98 -13.85 20.49
N LEU A 499 -15.33 -12.68 20.45
CA LEU A 499 -13.90 -12.50 20.70
C LEU A 499 -13.66 -11.28 21.61
N PRO A 500 -14.20 -11.24 22.85
CA PRO A 500 -14.02 -10.11 23.76
C PRO A 500 -12.56 -9.82 24.10
N GLU A 501 -11.69 -10.83 24.09
CA GLU A 501 -10.25 -10.71 24.29
C GLU A 501 -9.56 -9.88 23.20
N ALA A 502 -10.09 -9.90 21.96
CA ALA A 502 -9.57 -9.09 20.86
C ALA A 502 -9.80 -7.59 21.09
N LEU A 503 -10.92 -7.25 21.75
CA LEU A 503 -11.25 -5.87 22.14
C LEU A 503 -10.38 -5.42 23.31
N ALA A 504 -10.34 -6.22 24.38
CA ALA A 504 -9.57 -5.90 25.59
C ALA A 504 -8.08 -5.67 25.29
N LEU A 505 -7.50 -6.47 24.36
CA LEU A 505 -6.10 -6.32 23.97
C LEU A 505 -5.79 -4.97 23.31
N THR A 506 -6.73 -4.34 22.61
CA THR A 506 -6.49 -3.00 22.05
C THR A 506 -6.16 -1.99 23.15
N SER A 507 -6.87 -2.07 24.27
CA SER A 507 -6.68 -1.20 25.42
C SER A 507 -5.39 -1.55 26.16
N GLU A 508 -5.07 -2.84 26.32
CA GLU A 508 -3.79 -3.30 26.89
C GLU A 508 -2.58 -2.77 26.10
N ILE A 509 -2.63 -2.84 24.77
CA ILE A 509 -1.58 -2.29 23.89
C ILE A 509 -1.45 -0.77 24.10
N ALA A 510 -2.56 -0.05 24.14
CA ALA A 510 -2.55 1.38 24.35
C ALA A 510 -2.03 1.77 25.74
N GLU A 511 -2.33 0.98 26.78
CA GLU A 511 -1.77 1.16 28.12
C GLU A 511 -0.25 0.97 28.12
N GLY A 512 0.25 -0.04 27.39
CA GLY A 512 1.68 -0.31 27.23
C GLY A 512 2.45 0.71 26.37
N CYS A 513 1.76 1.62 25.68
CA CYS A 513 2.39 2.73 24.95
C CYS A 513 2.65 3.95 25.86
N GLU A 514 3.76 4.64 25.65
CA GLU A 514 4.16 5.85 26.38
C GLU A 514 3.62 7.11 25.70
N SER A 515 3.08 8.04 26.48
CA SER A 515 2.75 9.39 25.99
C SER A 515 4.03 10.21 25.84
N TYR A 516 4.13 11.01 24.78
CA TYR A 516 5.25 11.91 24.55
C TYR A 516 4.83 13.23 23.91
N VAL A 517 5.76 14.18 23.91
CA VAL A 517 5.61 15.50 23.29
C VAL A 517 6.61 15.62 22.13
N LEU A 518 6.12 16.13 21.00
CA LEU A 518 6.90 16.40 19.79
C LEU A 518 7.28 17.88 19.65
N GLU A 519 6.63 18.78 20.40
CA GLU A 519 7.11 20.15 20.58
C GLU A 519 8.50 20.13 21.22
N ARG A 520 9.36 21.04 20.76
CA ARG A 520 10.74 21.17 21.24
C ARG A 520 11.05 22.64 21.41
N ASP A 521 11.96 22.92 22.33
CA ASP A 521 12.61 24.23 22.40
C ASP A 521 13.33 24.52 21.09
N VAL A 522 13.46 25.81 20.77
CA VAL A 522 14.14 26.27 19.57
C VAL A 522 15.61 25.83 19.64
N LEU A 523 16.03 25.03 18.67
CA LEU A 523 17.42 24.63 18.50
C LEU A 523 18.04 25.49 17.42
N LEU A 524 18.89 26.44 17.81
CA LEU A 524 19.67 27.23 16.88
C LEU A 524 20.98 26.51 16.57
N PRO A 525 21.43 26.48 15.30
CA PRO A 525 22.78 26.03 14.96
C PRO A 525 23.83 26.84 15.72
N ALA A 526 24.93 26.20 16.11
CA ALA A 526 26.11 26.93 16.59
C ALA A 526 26.76 27.67 15.42
N PHE A 527 27.15 28.93 15.63
CA PHE A 527 27.84 29.72 14.62
C PHE A 527 29.35 29.70 14.89
N ASP A 528 30.15 29.45 13.85
CA ASP A 528 31.60 29.45 13.97
C ASP A 528 32.14 30.89 14.07
N ILE A 529 32.69 31.25 15.23
CA ILE A 529 33.31 32.56 15.47
C ILE A 529 34.84 32.47 15.40
N PRO A 530 35.55 33.56 15.02
CA PRO A 530 37.01 33.56 14.99
C PRO A 530 37.62 33.30 16.37
N GLU A 531 38.79 32.64 16.41
CA GLU A 531 39.47 32.23 17.65
C GLU A 531 39.65 33.38 18.65
N ASP A 532 39.92 34.60 18.17
CA ASP A 532 40.11 35.79 18.99
C ASP A 532 38.87 36.20 19.81
N PHE A 533 37.69 35.72 19.41
CA PHE A 533 36.42 36.00 20.09
C PHE A 533 35.93 34.81 20.93
N VAL A 534 36.57 33.65 20.86
CA VAL A 534 36.16 32.47 21.64
C VAL A 534 36.42 32.73 23.12
N HIS A 535 35.37 32.64 23.93
CA HIS A 535 35.47 32.79 25.38
C HIS A 535 35.56 31.41 26.04
N ALA A 536 36.64 31.15 26.80
CA ALA A 536 36.91 29.82 27.37
C ALA A 536 35.80 29.31 28.31
N GLU A 537 35.09 30.22 29.00
CA GLU A 537 33.97 29.85 29.89
C GLU A 537 32.72 29.37 29.14
N ASP A 538 32.53 29.75 27.88
CA ASP A 538 31.35 29.34 27.10
C ASP A 538 31.34 27.82 26.87
N ALA A 539 32.53 27.19 26.79
CA ALA A 539 32.65 25.73 26.72
C ALA A 539 32.28 25.02 28.04
N VAL A 540 32.24 25.75 29.16
CA VAL A 540 31.96 25.20 30.49
C VAL A 540 30.48 25.36 30.84
N ASP A 541 29.87 26.51 30.55
CA ASP A 541 28.50 26.84 30.96
C ASP A 541 27.50 26.98 29.78
N GLY A 542 27.95 26.85 28.53
CA GLY A 542 27.10 27.03 27.36
C GLY A 542 26.70 28.49 27.12
N GLY A 543 27.42 29.44 27.72
CA GLY A 543 27.25 30.87 27.47
C GLY A 543 27.50 31.26 26.01
N LYS A 544 27.07 32.48 25.67
CA LYS A 544 27.22 33.04 24.31
C LYS A 544 28.10 34.30 24.30
N ARG A 545 29.06 34.40 25.24
CA ARG A 545 29.90 35.60 25.42
C ARG A 545 30.74 35.87 24.17
N GLY A 546 31.27 34.82 23.55
CA GLY A 546 32.04 34.94 22.32
C GLY A 546 31.19 35.39 21.13
N GLU A 547 30.01 34.80 20.94
CA GLU A 547 29.05 35.24 19.90
C GLU A 547 28.63 36.71 20.11
N ASN A 548 28.38 37.13 21.36
CA ASN A 548 28.07 38.52 21.69
C ASN A 548 29.21 39.47 21.35
N ALA A 549 30.45 39.12 21.72
CA ALA A 549 31.63 39.93 21.44
C ALA A 549 31.86 40.08 19.94
N TYR A 550 31.70 38.99 19.18
CA TYR A 550 31.85 39.00 17.74
C TYR A 550 30.74 39.78 17.04
N LEU A 551 29.47 39.60 17.44
CA LEU A 551 28.35 40.38 16.92
C LEU A 551 28.55 41.87 17.18
N ARG A 552 28.99 42.25 18.40
CA ARG A 552 29.32 43.63 18.74
C ARG A 552 30.43 44.18 17.84
N HIS A 553 31.48 43.41 17.61
CA HIS A 553 32.57 43.81 16.71
C HIS A 553 32.07 44.06 15.28
N LEU A 554 31.32 43.14 14.70
CA LEU A 554 30.73 43.29 13.36
C LEU A 554 29.77 44.48 13.28
N THR A 555 28.98 44.70 14.33
CA THR A 555 28.04 45.82 14.41
C THR A 555 28.77 47.16 14.32
N TYR A 556 29.83 47.35 15.09
CA TYR A 556 30.59 48.61 15.05
C TYR A 556 31.39 48.78 13.75
N LEU A 557 31.92 47.70 13.17
CA LEU A 557 32.51 47.74 11.83
C LEU A 557 31.49 48.12 10.74
N GLY A 558 30.26 47.62 10.88
CA GLY A 558 29.13 47.96 10.01
C GLY A 558 28.67 49.41 10.18
N ALA A 559 28.56 49.87 11.44
CA ALA A 559 28.18 51.24 11.78
C ALA A 559 29.14 52.26 11.16
N ALA A 560 30.46 52.00 11.24
CA ALA A 560 31.49 52.85 10.64
C ALA A 560 31.41 52.92 9.09
N LYS A 561 30.73 51.97 8.43
CA LYS A 561 30.51 51.97 6.97
C LYS A 561 29.17 52.58 6.57
N ARG A 562 28.18 52.56 7.46
CA ARG A 562 26.78 52.94 7.18
C ARG A 562 26.42 54.34 7.67
N TYR A 563 27.08 54.82 8.73
CA TYR A 563 26.91 56.15 9.29
C TYR A 563 28.15 57.00 9.01
N ASP A 564 27.94 58.26 8.60
CA ASP A 564 29.04 59.21 8.38
C ASP A 564 29.81 59.53 9.68
N GLU A 565 29.07 59.67 10.78
CA GLU A 565 29.60 59.85 12.13
C GLU A 565 28.77 59.02 13.12
N ILE A 566 29.44 58.27 14.00
CA ILE A 566 28.77 57.55 15.09
C ILE A 566 28.48 58.54 16.21
N THR A 567 27.33 59.22 16.12
CA THR A 567 26.88 60.16 17.14
C THR A 567 26.53 59.43 18.44
N GLU A 568 26.39 60.19 19.52
CA GLU A 568 26.00 59.63 20.82
C GLU A 568 24.63 58.93 20.77
N GLU A 569 23.70 59.41 19.94
CA GLU A 569 22.40 58.78 19.72
C GLU A 569 22.51 57.40 19.05
N VAL A 570 23.32 57.31 17.98
CA VAL A 570 23.59 56.03 17.29
C VAL A 570 24.28 55.05 18.24
N ARG A 571 25.29 55.52 18.98
CA ARG A 571 26.03 54.69 19.94
C ARG A 571 25.11 54.14 21.04
N GLN A 572 24.27 55.00 21.64
CA GLN A 572 23.31 54.59 22.66
C GLN A 572 22.31 53.56 22.12
N ARG A 573 21.82 53.77 20.89
CA ARG A 573 20.90 52.81 20.25
C ARG A 573 21.56 51.46 20.01
N LEU A 574 22.76 51.43 19.44
CA LEU A 574 23.48 50.18 19.16
C LEU A 574 23.83 49.42 20.44
N ASP A 575 24.36 50.11 21.47
CA ASP A 575 24.70 49.47 22.74
C ASP A 575 23.44 48.91 23.44
N PHE A 576 22.31 49.64 23.41
CA PHE A 576 21.03 49.15 23.96
C PHE A 576 20.51 47.89 23.25
N GLU A 577 20.56 47.87 21.91
CA GLU A 577 20.12 46.72 21.14
C GLU A 577 21.03 45.50 21.38
N LEU A 578 22.35 45.70 21.38
CA LEU A 578 23.33 44.64 21.64
C LEU A 578 23.16 44.04 23.03
N GLU A 579 22.98 44.87 24.06
CA GLU A 579 22.71 44.40 25.43
C GLU A 579 21.40 43.59 25.50
N THR A 580 20.38 44.01 24.76
CA THR A 580 19.10 43.28 24.70
C THR A 580 19.24 41.94 23.98
N ILE A 581 20.00 41.89 22.88
CA ILE A 581 20.30 40.64 22.15
C ILE A 581 21.09 39.67 23.02
N GLU A 582 22.08 40.17 23.74
CA GLU A 582 22.85 39.40 24.72
C GLU A 582 21.95 38.80 25.80
N ARG A 583 21.08 39.62 26.40
CA ARG A 583 20.17 39.18 27.47
C ARG A 583 19.14 38.16 27.01
N THR A 584 18.68 38.27 25.76
CA THR A 584 17.70 37.34 25.18
C THR A 584 18.34 36.06 24.64
N GLY A 585 19.67 36.02 24.49
CA GLY A 585 20.41 34.82 24.11
C GLY A 585 20.37 34.49 22.62
N TYR A 586 20.15 35.48 21.75
CA TYR A 586 20.06 35.30 20.29
C TYR A 586 21.23 35.88 19.44
N PRO A 587 22.48 36.06 19.94
CA PRO A 587 23.56 36.60 19.11
C PRO A 587 23.92 35.67 17.94
N GLY A 588 24.03 34.35 18.16
CA GLY A 588 24.27 33.38 17.09
C GLY A 588 23.20 33.40 15.99
N TYR A 589 21.94 33.70 16.31
CA TYR A 589 20.89 33.84 15.29
C TYR A 589 21.15 35.05 14.38
N PHE A 590 21.54 36.18 14.95
CA PHE A 590 21.96 37.35 14.17
C PHE A 590 23.19 37.06 13.31
N LEU A 591 24.19 36.36 13.85
CA LEU A 591 25.40 36.00 13.12
C LEU A 591 25.10 35.08 11.94
N ILE A 592 24.26 34.04 12.13
CA ILE A 592 23.81 33.16 11.05
C ILE A 592 23.13 33.97 9.94
N VAL A 593 22.18 34.84 10.30
CA VAL A 593 21.44 35.64 9.32
C VAL A 593 22.35 36.64 8.60
N GLN A 594 23.28 37.29 9.32
CA GLN A 594 24.28 38.16 8.72
C GLN A 594 25.17 37.40 7.72
N ASP A 595 25.61 36.20 8.07
CA ASP A 595 26.53 35.41 7.26
C ASP A 595 25.91 35.03 5.91
N PHE A 596 24.75 34.35 5.93
CA PHE A 596 24.14 33.93 4.67
C PHE A 596 23.63 35.13 3.83
N THR A 597 23.23 36.25 4.46
CA THR A 597 22.87 37.47 3.71
C THR A 597 24.07 38.21 3.13
N SER A 598 25.25 38.05 3.73
CA SER A 598 26.50 38.61 3.19
C SER A 598 27.01 37.74 2.05
N ALA A 599 27.06 36.43 2.24
CA ALA A 599 27.45 35.45 1.23
C ALA A 599 26.59 35.56 -0.04
N ALA A 600 25.26 35.66 0.12
CA ALA A 600 24.34 35.87 -1.00
C ALA A 600 24.73 37.10 -1.83
N ARG A 601 24.97 38.25 -1.20
CA ARG A 601 25.36 39.47 -1.92
C ARG A 601 26.73 39.36 -2.59
N GLU A 602 27.67 38.65 -1.98
CA GLU A 602 29.00 38.39 -2.58
C GLU A 602 28.91 37.47 -3.80
N MET A 603 27.95 36.53 -3.79
CA MET A 603 27.63 35.67 -4.94
C MET A 603 26.84 36.39 -6.03
N GLY A 604 26.39 37.62 -5.79
CA GLY A 604 25.58 38.41 -6.72
C GLY A 604 24.07 38.17 -6.59
N VAL A 605 23.63 37.38 -5.61
CA VAL A 605 22.22 37.15 -5.29
C VAL A 605 21.59 38.41 -4.71
N SER A 606 20.44 38.82 -5.25
CA SER A 606 19.71 39.95 -4.73
C SER A 606 19.06 39.59 -3.39
N VAL A 607 19.38 40.37 -2.36
CA VAL A 607 18.77 40.24 -1.03
C VAL A 607 17.85 41.43 -0.81
N GLY A 608 16.61 41.16 -0.41
CA GLY A 608 15.63 42.21 -0.12
C GLY A 608 16.09 43.17 0.98
N PRO A 609 15.42 44.34 1.11
CA PRO A 609 15.79 45.36 2.09
C PRO A 609 15.53 44.95 3.55
N GLY A 610 14.92 43.79 3.79
CA GLY A 610 14.42 43.31 5.07
C GLY A 610 12.94 43.66 5.26
N ARG A 611 12.14 42.72 5.78
CA ARG A 611 10.71 42.90 6.06
C ARG A 611 10.37 42.54 7.51
N GLY A 612 9.12 42.81 7.90
CA GLY A 612 8.65 42.55 9.25
C GLY A 612 9.24 43.52 10.28
N SER A 613 9.31 43.09 11.54
CA SER A 613 9.80 43.92 12.63
C SER A 613 11.33 44.07 12.63
N ALA A 614 12.08 43.17 11.98
CA ALA A 614 13.55 43.21 11.92
C ALA A 614 14.12 44.52 11.35
N ALA A 615 13.37 45.22 10.49
CA ALA A 615 13.74 46.54 9.98
C ALA A 615 13.90 47.62 11.07
N GLY A 616 13.36 47.41 12.27
CA GLY A 616 13.50 48.31 13.42
C GLY A 616 14.81 48.17 14.20
N SER A 617 15.71 47.23 13.84
CA SER A 617 16.99 47.02 14.53
C SER A 617 18.15 47.72 13.83
N ALA A 618 18.81 48.62 14.55
CA ALA A 618 20.03 49.30 14.12
C ALA A 618 21.21 48.32 14.02
N VAL A 619 21.25 47.30 14.89
CA VAL A 619 22.21 46.20 14.79
C VAL A 619 22.03 45.47 13.46
N ALA A 620 20.80 45.07 13.12
CA ALA A 620 20.49 44.39 11.86
C ALA A 620 20.87 45.24 10.62
N TYR A 621 20.65 46.55 10.67
CA TYR A 621 21.07 47.48 9.62
C TYR A 621 22.61 47.54 9.46
N CYS A 622 23.33 47.67 10.58
CA CYS A 622 24.80 47.77 10.59
C CYS A 622 25.44 46.48 10.07
N VAL A 623 24.96 45.32 10.51
CA VAL A 623 25.46 44.02 10.05
C VAL A 623 24.91 43.61 8.68
N ARG A 624 24.18 44.51 7.99
CA ARG A 624 23.61 44.31 6.65
C ARG A 624 22.58 43.19 6.54
N ILE A 625 21.94 42.80 7.64
CA ILE A 625 20.74 41.96 7.59
C ILE A 625 19.62 42.75 6.90
N THR A 626 19.41 44.01 7.30
CA THR A 626 18.48 44.94 6.68
C THR A 626 19.22 46.06 5.93
N ASN A 627 18.48 46.79 5.10
CA ASN A 627 19.03 47.92 4.33
C ASN A 627 18.27 49.23 4.58
N VAL A 628 17.45 49.28 5.63
CA VAL A 628 16.68 50.46 6.06
C VAL A 628 17.29 50.96 7.37
N ASP A 629 17.61 52.25 7.44
CA ASP A 629 18.14 52.88 8.66
C ASP A 629 17.00 53.15 9.66
N PRO A 630 16.93 52.43 10.79
CA PRO A 630 15.82 52.57 11.73
C PRO A 630 15.85 53.89 12.50
N ILE A 631 17.03 54.53 12.63
CA ILE A 631 17.15 55.80 13.36
C ILE A 631 16.61 56.93 12.48
N ALA A 632 16.96 56.95 11.19
CA ALA A 632 16.46 57.96 10.25
C ALA A 632 14.93 57.93 10.04
N TYR A 633 14.30 56.77 10.25
CA TYR A 633 12.86 56.55 10.02
C TYR A 633 12.06 56.31 11.30
N ASP A 634 12.61 56.60 12.48
CA ASP A 634 11.96 56.43 13.80
C ASP A 634 11.35 55.02 14.01
N LEU A 635 12.05 53.98 13.54
CA LEU A 635 11.61 52.61 13.70
C LEU A 635 12.01 52.07 15.09
N LEU A 636 11.07 51.41 15.75
CA LEU A 636 11.21 50.94 17.14
C LEU A 636 11.81 49.52 17.20
N PHE A 637 12.90 49.37 17.95
CA PHE A 637 13.55 48.08 18.16
C PHE A 637 12.71 47.14 19.03
N GLU A 638 12.00 47.68 20.02
CA GLU A 638 11.20 46.91 20.99
C GLU A 638 10.01 46.20 20.34
N ARG A 639 9.61 46.64 19.14
CA ARG A 639 8.62 45.94 18.31
C ARG A 639 9.18 44.66 17.69
N PHE A 640 10.49 44.60 17.49
CA PHE A 640 11.21 43.44 17.01
C PHE A 640 11.59 42.50 18.16
N LEU A 641 12.33 43.03 19.12
CA LEU A 641 12.81 42.26 20.25
C LEU A 641 12.47 43.01 21.54
N ASN A 642 11.45 42.51 22.25
CA ASN A 642 10.99 43.15 23.45
C ASN A 642 11.83 42.68 24.66
N PRO A 643 12.51 43.58 25.38
CA PRO A 643 13.31 43.24 26.56
C PRO A 643 12.51 42.53 27.66
N ASP A 644 11.21 42.83 27.80
CA ASP A 644 10.32 42.30 28.84
C ASP A 644 9.63 41.00 28.44
N ARG A 645 9.78 40.57 27.18
CA ARG A 645 9.21 39.33 26.64
C ARG A 645 10.24 38.58 25.81
N VAL A 646 10.89 37.59 26.42
CA VAL A 646 11.80 36.69 25.71
C VAL A 646 10.98 35.77 24.79
N SER A 647 10.89 36.14 23.52
CA SER A 647 10.39 35.31 22.42
C SER A 647 11.44 35.22 21.33
N LEU A 648 11.45 34.12 20.57
CA LEU A 648 12.34 34.00 19.42
C LEU A 648 12.05 35.15 18.44
N PRO A 649 13.05 36.01 18.11
CA PRO A 649 12.88 37.01 17.09
C PRO A 649 12.71 36.35 15.72
N ASP A 650 11.81 36.90 14.91
CA ASP A 650 11.57 36.44 13.54
C ASP A 650 12.26 37.40 12.57
N ILE A 651 13.38 36.97 11.98
CA ILE A 651 14.11 37.73 10.95
C ILE A 651 13.77 37.15 9.58
N ASP A 652 12.71 37.70 9.01
CA ASP A 652 12.26 37.39 7.65
C ASP A 652 13.19 38.03 6.60
N ILE A 653 13.90 37.19 5.86
CA ILE A 653 14.73 37.61 4.73
C ILE A 653 14.07 37.21 3.40
N ASP A 654 14.17 38.09 2.41
CA ASP A 654 13.78 37.86 1.02
C ASP A 654 15.03 37.68 0.17
N PHE A 655 15.02 36.65 -0.69
CA PHE A 655 16.02 36.43 -1.73
C PHE A 655 15.34 36.47 -3.10
N ASP A 656 16.16 36.62 -4.14
CA ASP A 656 15.73 36.30 -5.49
C ASP A 656 15.27 34.83 -5.56
N ASP A 657 14.24 34.58 -6.36
CA ASP A 657 13.65 33.25 -6.60
C ASP A 657 14.71 32.29 -7.15
N GLU A 658 15.49 32.76 -8.13
CA GLU A 658 16.44 31.93 -8.88
C GLU A 658 17.74 31.67 -8.11
N GLY A 659 18.07 32.52 -7.12
CA GLY A 659 19.37 32.55 -6.44
C GLY A 659 20.34 33.51 -7.09
#